data_AF-A0AAW1PUE7-F1
#
_entry.id   AF-A0AAW1PUE7-F1
#
_cell.length_a   1.000
_cell.length_b   1.000
_cell.length_c   1.000
_cell.angle_alpha   90.00
_cell.angle_beta   90.00
_cell.angle_gamma   90.00
#
_symmetry.space_group_name_H-M   'P 1'
#
loop_
_entity.id
_entity.type
_entity.pdbx_description
1 polymer ?
#
loop_
_entity_poly.entity_id
_entity_poly.type
_entity_poly.pdbx_seq_one_letter_code
_entity_poly.pdbx_strand_id
1 'polypeptide(L)'
;MRLLFITLEFSAGTFSGNGVYAQSQVRGLATLGHEVFVVSCKPEGHTGAAKPEGAGQLVEIAVPVWNCLDRSCSWQEFADGVAQPAVVASILEFAPQAVLGVDWSSVRPYKQLVSKGLAAPFVYMNYRVYLRTALNQDREFMLAMEGEAVAAAALTTALSRSDADCISEHLQPASAPQVLLPALRTDMEQLPLPADVAARLENSTDGAIPMPANGAMDHDRTQGRQERKYLTCCVRLSPEKEPERFVELIEHLAKAGWLHQLQVTPLLCGSATTAYAADLKARLRAAEPSSVIEERFLGPQELAQIYAQTKLNFHPCLYDAYGMTVVEAASRGAASVINKGGTVGAGDLLRADQRQVYEIDMHQPATAIAAQVVAILQQASLLAQTGAAAAVKARSLYYAAVLSPTVITGMKPSMVIVPLLLLFLTGALSQNPAGGVGGTVKNFTYTAAARRDFITSNYTQVATSVRYARTLCKTGAPKVPVVEATIDGVHQAMLQGNLTCTQLAQEYVQRISFYDKNTTINAIRVISPDLFNVTAIKDAELAAAIASGNPLPDLFCVPLLVKDNFDTVGVATANGAIALLDNLPPQDATMVAQLKAAGAVVLAKTNMAEWAFSNAVSIGSAFGIVRNPYDLDRVTAGSSGGTAASVSASFGMIGLGSDTGNSIRGPAGHNGLVGIRSTIGLTSRAGIIPLILNRDIGGPIGRTVTDVARVFQNIVGPDPRDPVTDRSTNSSINPYGIPANYTQFLKADGLEASRLGGQDDWRRAQTDNPLLLLQGKTIGVVRKISDVPTADREFLLLFNQAIVDLRNAGANIVENFTITGNSLGDKDWPGTGNWYVGYGANGSSVSTSNALCPNFREDLDTYLATAGAKLKTLNDIYYDGGYHPSTLGNMVSYLNAYNGSSTDLPTPQQKAMGVVCTCGSDLDNPCRLAFRTALIQSMDNAKVDAIIYPGWSNPPRLIGDYDSPLGDNSQYIPPSTGAPGMVVPMGYSSRGLPAALQMVARPFDEPTLFTIAYAYEQLTKHRTPPPSFPECQAPDSTPMGPLAIASSRRHMLEAGAAVPIDPSISAETFGW
;
A
#
# COMPACT_ATOMS: atom_id res chain seq x y z
N MET A 1 -9.39 -28.71 -16.80
CA MET A 1 -8.82 -29.76 -15.90
C MET A 1 -9.91 -30.70 -15.44
N ARG A 2 -9.55 -31.93 -15.07
CA ARG A 2 -10.43 -32.89 -14.39
C ARG A 2 -10.23 -32.83 -12.88
N LEU A 3 -11.30 -32.58 -12.13
CA LEU A 3 -11.25 -32.29 -10.69
C LEU A 3 -12.17 -33.23 -9.91
N LEU A 4 -11.67 -33.82 -8.84
CA LEU A 4 -12.48 -34.64 -7.93
C LEU A 4 -12.84 -33.83 -6.69
N PHE A 5 -14.12 -33.60 -6.45
CA PHE A 5 -14.64 -33.01 -5.22
C PHE A 5 -15.06 -34.10 -4.24
N ILE A 6 -14.58 -34.05 -3.01
CA ILE A 6 -14.97 -34.97 -1.93
C ILE A 6 -15.52 -34.16 -0.77
N THR A 7 -16.77 -34.42 -0.41
CA THR A 7 -17.43 -33.77 0.73
C THR A 7 -18.53 -34.64 1.29
N LEU A 8 -18.70 -34.69 2.60
CA LEU A 8 -19.84 -35.42 3.19
C LEU A 8 -21.15 -34.74 2.79
N GLU A 9 -21.21 -33.41 2.80
CA GLU A 9 -22.42 -32.63 2.55
C GLU A 9 -22.35 -31.96 1.18
N PHE A 10 -23.11 -32.45 0.20
CA PHE A 10 -23.24 -31.80 -1.11
C PHE A 10 -24.69 -31.44 -1.42
N SER A 11 -25.57 -32.43 -1.55
CA SER A 11 -26.95 -32.28 -2.02
C SER A 11 -27.99 -32.17 -0.90
N ALA A 12 -27.78 -32.84 0.24
CA ALA A 12 -28.78 -33.02 1.30
C ALA A 12 -28.59 -32.11 2.55
N GLY A 13 -27.72 -31.10 2.49
CA GLY A 13 -27.39 -30.23 3.64
C GLY A 13 -27.55 -28.76 3.28
N THR A 14 -28.62 -28.14 3.75
CA THR A 14 -29.15 -26.98 3.05
C THR A 14 -29.06 -25.66 3.85
N PHE A 15 -28.79 -25.74 5.15
CA PHE A 15 -28.08 -24.68 5.90
C PHE A 15 -26.65 -25.09 6.28
N SER A 16 -26.12 -26.13 5.63
CA SER A 16 -24.68 -26.43 5.68
C SER A 16 -23.97 -25.47 4.73
N GLY A 17 -23.09 -24.62 5.29
CA GLY A 17 -22.22 -23.76 4.49
C GLY A 17 -21.36 -24.57 3.51
N ASN A 18 -20.99 -25.80 3.85
CA ASN A 18 -20.11 -26.65 3.05
C ASN A 18 -20.79 -27.12 1.76
N GLY A 19 -22.01 -27.65 1.84
CA GLY A 19 -22.70 -28.20 0.67
C GLY A 19 -23.13 -27.15 -0.34
N VAL A 20 -23.70 -26.04 0.14
CA VAL A 20 -24.09 -24.91 -0.73
C VAL A 20 -22.88 -24.36 -1.48
N TYR A 21 -21.75 -24.21 -0.79
CA TYR A 21 -20.55 -23.67 -1.41
C TYR A 21 -19.88 -24.68 -2.34
N ALA A 22 -19.80 -25.95 -1.96
CA ALA A 22 -19.30 -27.00 -2.85
C ALA A 22 -20.07 -27.01 -4.17
N GLN A 23 -21.40 -26.90 -4.12
CA GLN A 23 -22.22 -26.78 -5.33
C GLN A 23 -21.91 -25.51 -6.14
N SER A 24 -21.73 -24.37 -5.48
CA SER A 24 -21.36 -23.12 -6.15
C SER A 24 -19.99 -23.22 -6.83
N GLN A 25 -19.00 -23.86 -6.19
CA GLN A 25 -17.68 -24.07 -6.77
C GLN A 25 -17.73 -25.01 -7.97
N VAL A 26 -18.48 -26.11 -7.88
CA VAL A 26 -18.69 -27.05 -8.98
C VAL A 26 -19.31 -26.34 -10.19
N ARG A 27 -20.38 -25.56 -9.97
CA ARG A 27 -21.05 -24.80 -11.04
C ARG A 27 -20.10 -23.84 -11.74
N GLY A 28 -19.38 -23.03 -10.98
CA GLY A 28 -18.51 -22.07 -11.62
C GLY A 28 -17.29 -22.76 -12.27
N LEU A 29 -16.72 -23.83 -11.67
CA LEU A 29 -15.62 -24.59 -12.28
C LEU A 29 -16.01 -25.11 -13.66
N ALA A 30 -17.23 -25.65 -13.75
CA ALA A 30 -17.80 -26.10 -15.00
C ALA A 30 -17.99 -24.96 -16.01
N THR A 31 -18.45 -23.80 -15.54
CA THR A 31 -18.61 -22.60 -16.38
C THR A 31 -17.26 -22.12 -16.95
N LEU A 32 -16.17 -22.36 -16.24
CA LEU A 32 -14.80 -22.08 -16.68
C LEU A 32 -14.18 -23.20 -17.54
N GLY A 33 -14.96 -24.23 -17.91
CA GLY A 33 -14.52 -25.32 -18.79
C GLY A 33 -13.73 -26.43 -18.08
N HIS A 34 -13.80 -26.52 -16.74
CA HIS A 34 -13.27 -27.68 -16.01
C HIS A 34 -14.31 -28.80 -15.92
N GLU A 35 -13.85 -30.04 -15.96
CA GLU A 35 -14.69 -31.21 -15.70
C GLU A 35 -14.60 -31.54 -14.22
N VAL A 36 -15.75 -31.72 -13.56
CA VAL A 36 -15.81 -31.96 -12.11
C VAL A 36 -16.55 -33.25 -11.80
N PHE A 37 -15.91 -34.17 -11.09
CA PHE A 37 -16.51 -35.35 -10.51
C PHE A 37 -16.78 -35.07 -9.04
N VAL A 38 -18.00 -35.26 -8.56
CA VAL A 38 -18.34 -35.10 -7.14
C VAL A 38 -18.62 -36.45 -6.50
N VAL A 39 -18.02 -36.67 -5.33
CA VAL A 39 -18.31 -37.79 -4.44
C VAL A 39 -18.81 -37.22 -3.12
N SER A 40 -20.03 -37.57 -2.75
CA SER A 40 -20.63 -37.13 -1.50
C SER A 40 -21.39 -38.24 -0.81
N CYS A 41 -21.96 -37.93 0.35
CA CYS A 41 -22.86 -38.84 1.03
C CYS A 41 -24.33 -38.49 0.72
N LYS A 42 -25.25 -39.35 1.15
CA LYS A 42 -26.68 -39.08 1.38
C LYS A 42 -27.21 -39.89 2.57
N PRO A 43 -28.26 -39.46 3.28
CA PRO A 43 -28.85 -40.30 4.33
C PRO A 43 -29.48 -41.57 3.74
N GLU A 44 -29.45 -42.67 4.47
CA GLU A 44 -30.16 -43.90 4.08
C GLU A 44 -31.64 -43.63 3.81
N GLY A 45 -32.19 -44.33 2.80
CA GLY A 45 -33.59 -44.16 2.38
C GLY A 45 -33.90 -42.86 1.63
N HIS A 46 -32.95 -41.92 1.49
CA HIS A 46 -33.17 -40.72 0.68
C HIS A 46 -32.99 -41.02 -0.82
N THR A 47 -33.95 -40.57 -1.63
CA THR A 47 -33.81 -40.56 -3.08
C THR A 47 -32.64 -39.65 -3.44
N GLY A 48 -31.69 -40.16 -4.23
CA GLY A 48 -30.50 -39.39 -4.61
C GLY A 48 -30.89 -38.09 -5.31
N ALA A 49 -30.08 -37.05 -5.13
CA ALA A 49 -30.37 -35.76 -5.75
C ALA A 49 -30.14 -35.84 -7.27
N ALA A 50 -30.90 -35.04 -8.01
CA ALA A 50 -30.62 -34.86 -9.44
C ALA A 50 -29.17 -34.37 -9.60
N LYS A 51 -28.49 -34.89 -10.62
CA LYS A 51 -27.12 -34.46 -10.98
C LYS A 51 -27.11 -32.92 -11.08
N PRO A 52 -26.33 -32.23 -10.24
CA PRO A 52 -26.36 -30.78 -10.18
C PRO A 52 -25.75 -30.17 -11.44
N GLU A 53 -26.25 -28.99 -11.78
CA GLU A 53 -25.75 -28.20 -12.91
C GLU A 53 -24.23 -28.01 -12.80
N GLY A 54 -23.50 -28.28 -13.87
CA GLY A 54 -22.03 -28.18 -13.92
C GLY A 54 -21.25 -29.41 -13.44
N ALA A 55 -21.83 -30.35 -12.69
CA ALA A 55 -21.12 -31.58 -12.37
C ALA A 55 -21.00 -32.46 -13.63
N GLY A 56 -19.82 -33.05 -13.87
CA GLY A 56 -19.60 -34.08 -14.89
C GLY A 56 -20.16 -35.43 -14.45
N GLN A 57 -19.95 -35.80 -13.18
CA GLN A 57 -20.49 -37.00 -12.52
C GLN A 57 -20.76 -36.71 -11.03
N LEU A 58 -21.73 -37.41 -10.43
CA LEU A 58 -22.05 -37.37 -9.00
C LEU A 58 -22.26 -38.80 -8.49
N VAL A 59 -21.52 -39.19 -7.45
CA VAL A 59 -21.72 -40.45 -6.72
C VAL A 59 -22.09 -40.12 -5.27
N GLU A 60 -23.22 -40.65 -4.81
CA GLU A 60 -23.71 -40.46 -3.45
C GLU A 60 -23.65 -41.76 -2.65
N ILE A 61 -22.84 -41.79 -1.60
CA ILE A 61 -22.69 -42.90 -0.65
C ILE A 61 -23.80 -42.81 0.40
N ALA A 62 -24.61 -43.85 0.53
CA ALA A 62 -25.62 -43.90 1.59
C ALA A 62 -24.94 -44.05 2.97
N VAL A 63 -25.33 -43.21 3.92
CA VAL A 63 -24.79 -43.23 5.28
C VAL A 63 -25.90 -43.22 6.35
N PRO A 64 -25.70 -43.91 7.49
CA PRO A 64 -26.72 -44.04 8.52
C PRO A 64 -26.90 -42.77 9.36
N VAL A 65 -25.87 -41.93 9.52
CA VAL A 65 -25.93 -40.69 10.32
C VAL A 65 -25.44 -39.48 9.50
N TRP A 66 -26.30 -38.46 9.36
CA TRP A 66 -26.06 -37.29 8.48
C TRP A 66 -25.90 -35.94 9.21
N ASN A 67 -26.28 -35.84 10.48
CA ASN A 67 -26.82 -34.58 11.00
C ASN A 67 -25.76 -33.51 11.39
N CYS A 68 -24.61 -33.92 11.91
CA CYS A 68 -23.57 -33.01 12.39
C CYS A 68 -22.20 -33.57 12.02
N LEU A 69 -21.27 -32.73 11.55
CA LEU A 69 -19.88 -33.11 11.28
C LEU A 69 -19.09 -33.14 12.60
N ASP A 70 -19.38 -34.13 13.43
CA ASP A 70 -18.69 -34.44 14.69
C ASP A 70 -18.28 -35.92 14.77
N ARG A 71 -17.84 -36.38 15.93
CA ARG A 71 -17.38 -37.77 16.13
C ARG A 71 -18.44 -38.83 15.86
N SER A 72 -19.72 -38.46 15.90
CA SER A 72 -20.87 -39.35 15.69
C SER A 72 -21.32 -39.39 14.22
N CYS A 73 -20.72 -38.59 13.35
CA CYS A 73 -21.05 -38.56 11.94
C CYS A 73 -20.47 -39.78 11.20
N SER A 74 -21.12 -40.17 10.10
CA SER A 74 -20.73 -41.36 9.33
C SER A 74 -19.55 -41.14 8.39
N TRP A 75 -18.48 -40.52 8.89
CA TRP A 75 -17.25 -40.28 8.12
C TRP A 75 -16.47 -41.56 7.83
N GLN A 76 -16.65 -42.61 8.65
CA GLN A 76 -16.05 -43.93 8.46
C GLN A 76 -16.75 -44.69 7.33
N GLU A 77 -18.08 -44.77 7.41
CA GLU A 77 -18.91 -45.39 6.38
C GLU A 77 -18.78 -44.66 5.05
N PHE A 78 -18.57 -43.33 5.08
CA PHE A 78 -18.23 -42.57 3.88
C PHE A 78 -16.94 -43.09 3.23
N ALA A 79 -15.85 -43.20 4.00
CA ALA A 79 -14.57 -43.69 3.49
C ALA A 79 -14.67 -45.13 2.96
N ASP A 80 -15.40 -46.00 3.65
CA ASP A 80 -15.64 -47.39 3.23
C ASP A 80 -16.48 -47.47 1.95
N GLY A 81 -17.50 -46.61 1.82
CA GLY A 81 -18.31 -46.50 0.61
C GLY A 81 -17.50 -46.01 -0.60
N VAL A 82 -16.59 -45.05 -0.40
CA VAL A 82 -15.67 -44.60 -1.47
C VAL A 82 -14.67 -45.69 -1.87
N ALA A 83 -14.29 -46.57 -0.95
CA ALA A 83 -13.39 -47.69 -1.22
C ALA A 83 -14.04 -48.85 -2.01
N GLN A 84 -15.35 -48.81 -2.28
CA GLN A 84 -16.04 -49.85 -3.06
C GLN A 84 -15.48 -49.94 -4.49
N PRO A 85 -15.26 -51.15 -5.05
CA PRO A 85 -14.59 -51.32 -6.35
C PRO A 85 -15.21 -50.53 -7.50
N ALA A 86 -16.55 -50.42 -7.53
CA ALA A 86 -17.25 -49.66 -8.56
C ALA A 86 -16.96 -48.15 -8.48
N VAL A 87 -16.94 -47.58 -7.27
CA VAL A 87 -16.68 -46.15 -7.05
C VAL A 87 -15.22 -45.82 -7.37
N VAL A 88 -14.28 -46.65 -6.91
CA VAL A 88 -12.85 -46.52 -7.21
C VAL A 88 -12.61 -46.58 -8.73
N ALA A 89 -13.21 -47.56 -9.42
CA ALA A 89 -13.05 -47.71 -10.86
C ALA A 89 -13.52 -46.45 -11.61
N SER A 90 -14.70 -45.90 -11.27
CA SER A 90 -15.21 -44.68 -11.88
C SER A 90 -14.30 -43.45 -11.65
N ILE A 91 -13.73 -43.32 -10.44
CA ILE A 91 -12.83 -42.20 -10.12
C ILE A 91 -11.49 -42.34 -10.87
N LEU A 92 -10.92 -43.54 -10.94
CA LEU A 92 -9.66 -43.78 -11.65
C LEU A 92 -9.84 -43.63 -13.17
N GLU A 93 -10.98 -44.05 -13.73
CA GLU A 93 -11.33 -43.82 -15.14
C GLU A 93 -11.46 -42.32 -15.44
N PHE A 94 -12.08 -41.57 -14.53
CA PHE A 94 -12.11 -40.11 -14.63
C PHE A 94 -10.72 -39.47 -14.58
N ALA A 95 -9.74 -40.12 -13.93
CA ALA A 95 -8.34 -39.72 -13.87
C ALA A 95 -8.18 -38.22 -13.48
N PRO A 96 -8.63 -37.84 -12.27
CA PRO A 96 -8.58 -36.47 -11.80
C PRO A 96 -7.12 -35.98 -11.68
N GLN A 97 -6.92 -34.69 -11.94
CA GLN A 97 -5.64 -34.01 -11.85
C GLN A 97 -5.41 -33.37 -10.49
N ALA A 98 -6.47 -33.20 -9.69
CA ALA A 98 -6.43 -32.74 -8.31
C ALA A 98 -7.69 -33.20 -7.56
N VAL A 99 -7.58 -33.38 -6.24
CA VAL A 99 -8.69 -33.69 -5.33
C VAL A 99 -8.95 -32.50 -4.43
N LEU A 100 -10.20 -32.05 -4.36
CA LEU A 100 -10.66 -30.91 -3.59
C LEU A 100 -11.49 -31.42 -2.42
N GLY A 101 -10.92 -31.39 -1.22
CA GLY A 101 -11.56 -31.80 0.02
C GLY A 101 -12.16 -30.62 0.77
N VAL A 102 -13.47 -30.61 0.93
CA VAL A 102 -14.23 -29.47 1.49
C VAL A 102 -14.07 -29.30 3.00
N ASP A 103 -13.95 -30.41 3.71
CA ASP A 103 -13.82 -30.45 5.17
C ASP A 103 -13.04 -31.71 5.57
N TRP A 104 -12.76 -31.85 6.86
CA TRP A 104 -11.89 -32.92 7.36
C TRP A 104 -12.43 -34.33 7.03
N SER A 105 -13.73 -34.50 6.77
CA SER A 105 -14.30 -35.81 6.41
C SER A 105 -13.76 -36.36 5.09
N SER A 106 -13.21 -35.50 4.23
CA SER A 106 -12.70 -35.86 2.91
C SER A 106 -11.34 -36.56 2.91
N VAL A 107 -10.55 -36.42 3.98
CA VAL A 107 -9.16 -36.90 4.00
C VAL A 107 -9.06 -38.44 3.98
N ARG A 108 -9.94 -39.14 4.70
CA ARG A 108 -9.91 -40.60 4.76
C ARG A 108 -10.39 -41.26 3.46
N PRO A 109 -11.49 -40.81 2.83
CA PRO A 109 -11.81 -41.19 1.45
C PRO A 109 -10.64 -40.97 0.48
N TYR A 110 -9.96 -39.82 0.57
CA TYR A 110 -8.77 -39.54 -0.26
C TYR A 110 -7.64 -40.56 -0.03
N LYS A 111 -7.27 -40.84 1.24
CA LYS A 111 -6.25 -41.84 1.58
C LYS A 111 -6.60 -43.25 1.07
N GLN A 112 -7.88 -43.63 1.13
CA GLN A 112 -8.35 -44.90 0.56
C GLN A 112 -8.12 -44.94 -0.96
N LEU A 113 -8.49 -43.88 -1.68
CA LEU A 113 -8.27 -43.79 -3.13
C LEU A 113 -6.78 -43.84 -3.49
N VAL A 114 -5.91 -43.18 -2.74
CA VAL A 114 -4.45 -43.24 -2.93
C VAL A 114 -3.95 -44.68 -2.77
N SER A 115 -4.41 -45.41 -1.75
CA SER A 115 -4.04 -46.82 -1.54
C SER A 115 -4.50 -47.75 -2.67
N LYS A 116 -5.47 -47.30 -3.49
CA LYS A 116 -6.02 -48.02 -4.65
C LYS A 116 -5.50 -47.49 -6.00
N GLY A 117 -4.50 -46.62 -6.00
CA GLY A 117 -3.79 -46.17 -7.21
C GLY A 117 -4.09 -44.73 -7.67
N LEU A 118 -4.79 -43.92 -6.87
CA LEU A 118 -4.97 -42.50 -7.19
C LEU A 118 -3.66 -41.71 -6.97
N ALA A 119 -3.20 -40.99 -7.99
CA ALA A 119 -1.96 -40.19 -7.95
C ALA A 119 -2.17 -38.66 -7.88
N ALA A 120 -3.41 -38.20 -7.67
CA ALA A 120 -3.76 -36.77 -7.68
C ALA A 120 -3.44 -36.07 -6.34
N PRO A 121 -2.92 -34.84 -6.35
CA PRO A 121 -2.66 -34.07 -5.13
C PRO A 121 -3.97 -33.66 -4.44
N PHE A 122 -3.95 -33.65 -3.09
CA PHE A 122 -5.08 -33.22 -2.26
C PHE A 122 -4.97 -31.74 -1.89
N VAL A 123 -6.06 -31.01 -2.09
CA VAL A 123 -6.25 -29.64 -1.66
C VAL A 123 -7.30 -29.65 -0.56
N TYR A 124 -6.92 -29.19 0.62
CA TYR A 124 -7.84 -29.05 1.74
C TYR A 124 -8.47 -27.65 1.73
N MET A 125 -9.70 -27.58 1.20
CA MET A 125 -10.49 -26.37 1.07
C MET A 125 -11.22 -26.07 2.39
N ASN A 126 -10.49 -25.81 3.49
CA ASN A 126 -11.08 -25.71 4.82
C ASN A 126 -12.07 -24.53 4.93
N TYR A 127 -13.37 -24.83 4.76
CA TYR A 127 -14.43 -23.82 4.83
C TYR A 127 -14.88 -23.46 6.25
N ARG A 128 -14.37 -24.19 7.25
CA ARG A 128 -14.67 -23.95 8.65
C ARG A 128 -13.63 -24.61 9.53
N VAL A 129 -12.99 -23.84 10.41
CA VAL A 129 -12.11 -24.43 11.44
C VAL A 129 -12.95 -25.04 12.56
N TYR A 130 -13.09 -26.36 12.58
CA TYR A 130 -13.96 -27.07 13.51
C TYR A 130 -13.46 -27.02 14.95
N LEU A 131 -12.13 -27.03 15.16
CA LEU A 131 -11.52 -26.97 16.49
C LEU A 131 -11.89 -25.70 17.28
N ARG A 132 -12.28 -24.61 16.60
CA ARG A 132 -12.71 -23.34 17.22
C ARG A 132 -14.15 -23.37 17.74
N THR A 133 -14.99 -24.21 17.13
CA THR A 133 -16.41 -24.37 17.48
C THR A 133 -16.70 -25.63 18.29
N ALA A 134 -15.72 -26.51 18.44
CA ALA A 134 -15.88 -27.76 19.15
C ALA A 134 -16.19 -27.48 20.62
N LEU A 135 -17.21 -28.15 21.16
CA LEU A 135 -17.41 -28.23 22.60
C LEU A 135 -16.16 -28.85 23.24
N ASN A 136 -15.83 -28.50 24.48
CA ASN A 136 -14.59 -28.93 25.15
C ASN A 136 -14.34 -30.45 25.05
N GLN A 137 -15.40 -31.27 25.08
CA GLN A 137 -15.33 -32.73 24.98
C GLN A 137 -14.96 -33.26 23.58
N ASP A 138 -15.16 -32.47 22.52
CA ASP A 138 -14.92 -32.83 21.12
C ASP A 138 -13.65 -32.22 20.52
N ARG A 139 -13.00 -31.32 21.26
CA ARG A 139 -11.83 -30.56 20.80
C ARG A 139 -10.67 -31.45 20.36
N GLU A 140 -10.31 -32.47 21.13
CA GLU A 140 -9.21 -33.39 20.80
C GLU A 140 -9.51 -34.18 19.51
N PHE A 141 -10.74 -34.63 19.35
CA PHE A 141 -11.19 -35.33 18.15
C PHE A 141 -11.08 -34.42 16.92
N MET A 142 -11.56 -33.19 16.99
CA MET A 142 -11.49 -32.24 15.87
C MET A 142 -10.05 -31.89 15.52
N LEU A 143 -9.19 -31.68 16.51
CA LEU A 143 -7.77 -31.41 16.31
C LEU A 143 -7.09 -32.57 15.55
N ALA A 144 -7.41 -33.81 15.91
CA ALA A 144 -6.89 -34.99 15.22
C ALA A 144 -7.37 -35.06 13.76
N MET A 145 -8.67 -34.88 13.51
CA MET A 145 -9.23 -34.99 12.16
C MET A 145 -8.76 -33.87 11.22
N GLU A 146 -8.77 -32.62 11.68
CA GLU A 146 -8.27 -31.48 10.89
C GLU A 146 -6.75 -31.57 10.69
N GLY A 147 -6.00 -32.04 11.70
CA GLY A 147 -4.57 -32.29 11.59
C GLY A 147 -4.23 -33.35 10.54
N GLU A 148 -5.01 -34.44 10.47
CA GLU A 148 -4.87 -35.43 9.40
C GLU A 148 -5.11 -34.84 8.00
N ALA A 149 -6.13 -33.99 7.85
CA ALA A 149 -6.46 -33.34 6.59
C ALA A 149 -5.36 -32.38 6.14
N VAL A 150 -4.87 -31.55 7.05
CA VAL A 150 -3.77 -30.60 6.80
C VAL A 150 -2.48 -31.33 6.43
N ALA A 151 -2.13 -32.41 7.15
CA ALA A 151 -0.91 -33.17 6.89
C ALA A 151 -0.93 -33.89 5.53
N ALA A 152 -2.11 -34.29 5.04
CA ALA A 152 -2.27 -34.93 3.74
C ALA A 152 -2.35 -33.94 2.57
N ALA A 153 -2.57 -32.65 2.84
CA ALA A 153 -2.81 -31.64 1.82
C ALA A 153 -1.52 -31.10 1.21
N ALA A 154 -1.46 -31.08 -0.12
CA ALA A 154 -0.46 -30.32 -0.86
C ALA A 154 -0.69 -28.81 -0.73
N LEU A 155 -1.95 -28.39 -0.49
CA LEU A 155 -2.33 -27.02 -0.22
C LEU A 155 -3.51 -26.97 0.74
N THR A 156 -3.44 -26.12 1.76
CA THR A 156 -4.55 -25.82 2.66
C THR A 156 -5.07 -24.40 2.39
N THR A 157 -6.39 -24.22 2.38
CA THR A 157 -7.03 -22.91 2.29
C THR A 157 -7.82 -22.62 3.55
N ALA A 158 -8.11 -21.36 3.83
CA ALA A 158 -8.98 -20.92 4.93
C ALA A 158 -9.86 -19.75 4.49
N LEU A 159 -11.08 -19.63 5.00
CA LEU A 159 -12.02 -18.59 4.54
C LEU A 159 -11.83 -17.23 5.21
N SER A 160 -11.02 -17.16 6.25
CA SER A 160 -10.63 -15.91 6.90
C SER A 160 -9.17 -15.94 7.32
N ARG A 161 -8.60 -14.78 7.62
CA ARG A 161 -7.24 -14.68 8.14
C ARG A 161 -7.14 -15.34 9.50
N SER A 162 -8.13 -15.10 10.36
CA SER A 162 -8.17 -15.75 11.67
C SER A 162 -8.23 -17.27 11.58
N ASP A 163 -8.82 -17.82 10.53
CA ASP A 163 -8.89 -19.26 10.31
C ASP A 163 -7.53 -19.80 9.84
N ALA A 164 -6.86 -19.09 8.93
CA ALA A 164 -5.50 -19.42 8.51
C ALA A 164 -4.51 -19.37 9.69
N ASP A 165 -4.62 -18.35 10.55
CA ASP A 165 -3.80 -18.23 11.76
C ASP A 165 -4.08 -19.37 12.73
N CYS A 166 -5.36 -19.71 12.94
CA CYS A 166 -5.76 -20.83 13.78
C CYS A 166 -5.21 -22.17 13.29
N ILE A 167 -5.29 -22.44 11.99
CA ILE A 167 -4.73 -23.64 11.37
C ILE A 167 -3.21 -23.63 11.53
N SER A 168 -2.56 -22.48 11.29
CA SER A 168 -1.10 -22.35 11.41
C SER A 168 -0.59 -22.60 12.83
N GLU A 169 -1.28 -22.02 13.82
CA GLU A 169 -0.93 -22.11 15.25
C GLU A 169 -1.14 -23.52 15.80
N HIS A 170 -2.29 -24.14 15.50
CA HIS A 170 -2.68 -25.39 16.15
C HIS A 170 -2.40 -26.66 15.33
N LEU A 171 -2.28 -26.55 14.01
CA LEU A 171 -2.13 -27.72 13.12
C LEU A 171 -0.79 -27.75 12.35
N GLN A 172 0.00 -26.66 12.37
CA GLN A 172 1.34 -26.58 11.78
C GLN A 172 1.44 -27.15 10.34
N PRO A 173 0.68 -26.59 9.38
CA PRO A 173 0.66 -27.08 8.01
C PRO A 173 2.04 -26.94 7.35
N ALA A 174 2.35 -27.84 6.40
CA ALA A 174 3.61 -27.82 5.66
C ALA A 174 3.83 -26.53 4.83
N SER A 175 2.74 -25.83 4.50
CA SER A 175 2.74 -24.51 3.87
C SER A 175 1.69 -23.62 4.52
N ALA A 176 1.91 -22.31 4.51
CA ALA A 176 0.96 -21.36 5.08
C ALA A 176 -0.42 -21.48 4.39
N PRO A 177 -1.53 -21.60 5.15
CA PRO A 177 -2.86 -21.69 4.55
C PRO A 177 -3.19 -20.47 3.70
N GLN A 178 -3.74 -20.69 2.51
CA GLN A 178 -4.16 -19.63 1.60
C GLN A 178 -5.50 -19.05 2.05
N VAL A 179 -5.56 -17.74 2.32
CA VAL A 179 -6.80 -17.06 2.72
C VAL A 179 -7.67 -16.79 1.50
N LEU A 180 -8.90 -17.30 1.51
CA LEU A 180 -9.90 -17.19 0.45
C LEU A 180 -11.20 -16.62 1.05
N LEU A 181 -11.32 -15.29 1.08
CA LEU A 181 -12.49 -14.61 1.68
C LEU A 181 -13.82 -15.14 1.12
N PRO A 182 -14.89 -15.18 1.94
CA PRO A 182 -16.19 -15.71 1.51
C PRO A 182 -16.83 -14.83 0.43
N ALA A 183 -16.83 -15.29 -0.82
CA ALA A 183 -17.50 -14.59 -1.91
C ALA A 183 -19.02 -14.82 -1.90
N LEU A 184 -19.78 -13.91 -2.52
CA LEU A 184 -21.19 -14.14 -2.84
C LEU A 184 -21.30 -15.33 -3.80
N ARG A 185 -22.18 -16.29 -3.48
CA ARG A 185 -22.38 -17.47 -4.32
C ARG A 185 -23.01 -17.11 -5.68
N THR A 186 -22.59 -17.82 -6.72
CA THR A 186 -22.90 -17.52 -8.13
C THR A 186 -24.40 -17.55 -8.45
N ASP A 187 -25.17 -18.40 -7.77
CA ASP A 187 -26.63 -18.47 -7.92
C ASP A 187 -27.35 -17.24 -7.35
N MET A 188 -26.80 -16.57 -6.32
CA MET A 188 -27.31 -15.30 -5.81
C MET A 188 -26.81 -14.09 -6.61
N GLU A 189 -25.61 -14.14 -7.15
CA GLU A 189 -25.08 -13.08 -8.03
C GLU A 189 -26.02 -12.80 -9.21
N GLN A 190 -26.56 -13.86 -9.81
CA GLN A 190 -27.45 -13.79 -10.97
C GLN A 190 -28.87 -13.25 -10.66
N LEU A 191 -29.21 -13.08 -9.38
CA LEU A 191 -30.52 -12.57 -9.00
C LEU A 191 -30.60 -11.04 -9.14
N PRO A 192 -31.70 -10.48 -9.68
CA PRO A 192 -31.91 -9.04 -9.77
C PRO A 192 -31.73 -8.33 -8.43
N LEU A 193 -31.20 -7.10 -8.49
CA LEU A 193 -31.11 -6.25 -7.31
C LEU A 193 -32.46 -5.67 -6.93
N PRO A 194 -32.70 -5.46 -5.62
CA PRO A 194 -33.76 -4.56 -5.18
C PRO A 194 -33.59 -3.18 -5.82
N ALA A 195 -34.70 -2.57 -6.26
CA ALA A 195 -34.67 -1.33 -7.04
C ALA A 195 -34.02 -0.15 -6.29
N ASP A 196 -34.19 -0.09 -4.97
CA ASP A 196 -33.54 0.89 -4.08
C ASP A 196 -32.02 0.73 -4.04
N VAL A 197 -31.54 -0.51 -4.09
CA VAL A 197 -30.11 -0.85 -4.12
C VAL A 197 -29.54 -0.58 -5.51
N ALA A 198 -30.25 -0.97 -6.57
CA ALA A 198 -29.84 -0.72 -7.95
C ALA A 198 -29.70 0.79 -8.24
N ALA A 199 -30.68 1.60 -7.87
CA ALA A 199 -30.65 3.06 -8.08
C ALA A 199 -29.50 3.76 -7.34
N ARG A 200 -29.16 3.30 -6.12
CA ARG A 200 -28.01 3.82 -5.35
C ARG A 200 -26.66 3.44 -5.98
N LEU A 201 -26.61 2.29 -6.67
CA LEU A 201 -25.42 1.80 -7.35
C LEU A 201 -25.24 2.46 -8.72
N GLU A 202 -26.32 2.80 -9.42
CA GLU A 202 -26.31 3.55 -10.69
C GLU A 202 -25.87 5.02 -10.52
N ASN A 203 -26.22 5.66 -9.40
CA ASN A 203 -25.83 7.04 -9.08
C ASN A 203 -24.42 7.17 -8.46
N SER A 204 -23.68 6.06 -8.34
CA SER A 204 -22.32 6.01 -7.82
C SER A 204 -21.33 6.01 -8.99
N THR A 205 -20.85 7.19 -9.40
CA THR A 205 -19.93 7.34 -10.55
C THR A 205 -18.51 6.82 -10.30
N ASP A 206 -18.14 6.55 -9.04
CA ASP A 206 -16.77 6.13 -8.66
C ASP A 206 -16.73 4.92 -7.71
N GLY A 207 -17.84 4.19 -7.54
CA GLY A 207 -17.92 3.05 -6.62
C GLY A 207 -17.90 3.44 -5.13
N ALA A 208 -17.92 4.74 -4.81
CA ALA A 208 -18.16 5.27 -3.47
C ALA A 208 -19.53 5.97 -3.46
N ILE A 209 -20.40 5.60 -2.52
CA ILE A 209 -21.65 6.33 -2.27
C ILE A 209 -21.29 7.58 -1.44
N PRO A 210 -21.44 8.80 -1.97
CA PRO A 210 -21.10 10.01 -1.24
C PRO A 210 -21.99 10.15 0.00
N MET A 211 -21.38 10.52 1.13
CA MET A 211 -22.13 10.98 2.30
C MET A 211 -22.75 12.34 1.96
N PRO A 212 -24.07 12.54 2.14
CA PRO A 212 -24.63 13.89 2.07
C PRO A 212 -24.01 14.74 3.20
N ALA A 213 -23.47 15.90 2.82
CA ALA A 213 -23.01 16.89 3.77
C ALA A 213 -24.24 17.45 4.52
N ASN A 214 -24.18 17.36 5.85
CA ASN A 214 -25.23 17.77 6.78
C ASN A 214 -26.48 16.89 6.76
N GLY A 215 -27.11 16.73 7.94
CA GLY A 215 -28.32 15.93 8.17
C GLY A 215 -29.59 16.44 7.46
N ALA A 216 -29.51 16.70 6.16
CA ALA A 216 -30.67 16.81 5.30
C ALA A 216 -31.35 15.44 5.26
N MET A 217 -32.54 15.36 5.85
CA MET A 217 -33.46 14.27 5.58
C MET A 217 -33.72 14.27 4.08
N ASP A 218 -33.30 13.20 3.41
CA ASP A 218 -33.62 12.94 2.02
C ASP A 218 -35.13 12.75 1.90
N HIS A 219 -35.84 13.84 1.58
CA HIS A 219 -37.25 13.82 1.20
C HIS A 219 -37.39 13.33 -0.25
N ASP A 220 -36.86 12.14 -0.54
CA ASP A 220 -37.16 11.47 -1.81
C ASP A 220 -38.48 10.69 -1.68
N ARG A 221 -39.58 11.44 -1.82
CA ARG A 221 -40.90 10.91 -2.12
C ARG A 221 -41.00 10.66 -3.63
N THR A 222 -40.67 9.47 -4.12
CA THR A 222 -41.22 8.96 -5.38
C THR A 222 -41.33 7.43 -5.40
N GLN A 223 -42.27 6.94 -6.21
CA GLN A 223 -42.97 5.65 -6.11
C GLN A 223 -42.10 4.42 -6.41
N GLY A 224 -42.36 3.31 -5.70
CA GLY A 224 -41.88 1.97 -6.08
C GLY A 224 -40.92 1.28 -5.11
N ARG A 225 -40.48 1.91 -4.01
CA ARG A 225 -39.61 1.26 -3.02
C ARG A 225 -40.39 0.21 -2.23
N GLN A 226 -39.92 -1.04 -2.26
CA GLN A 226 -40.43 -2.11 -1.40
C GLN A 226 -39.99 -1.83 0.04
N GLU A 227 -40.94 -1.66 0.96
CA GLU A 227 -40.63 -1.33 2.35
C GLU A 227 -39.97 -2.53 3.04
N ARG A 228 -38.69 -2.36 3.42
CA ARG A 228 -37.96 -3.34 4.24
C ARG A 228 -38.64 -3.39 5.61
N LYS A 229 -38.99 -4.58 6.10
CA LYS A 229 -39.76 -4.78 7.33
C LYS A 229 -39.16 -5.82 8.28
N TYR A 230 -38.22 -6.66 7.84
CA TYR A 230 -37.73 -7.74 8.68
C TYR A 230 -36.50 -7.36 9.51
N LEU A 231 -36.48 -7.82 10.77
CA LEU A 231 -35.27 -8.05 11.54
C LEU A 231 -34.99 -9.55 11.47
N THR A 232 -34.03 -9.96 10.64
CA THR A 232 -33.81 -11.37 10.29
C THR A 232 -32.73 -12.02 11.11
N CYS A 233 -32.91 -13.30 11.45
CA CYS A 233 -31.85 -14.18 11.91
C CYS A 233 -31.97 -15.51 11.16
N CYS A 234 -31.03 -15.75 10.25
CA CYS A 234 -30.97 -16.98 9.47
C CYS A 234 -29.67 -17.70 9.81
N VAL A 235 -29.77 -18.70 10.69
CA VAL A 235 -28.69 -19.56 11.14
C VAL A 235 -29.25 -20.95 11.43
N ARG A 236 -28.40 -21.98 11.49
CA ARG A 236 -28.85 -23.32 11.95
C ARG A 236 -29.34 -23.22 13.40
N LEU A 237 -30.50 -23.81 13.71
CA LEU A 237 -31.05 -23.80 15.07
C LEU A 237 -30.35 -24.81 15.99
N SER A 238 -29.12 -24.49 16.36
CA SER A 238 -28.24 -25.31 17.21
C SER A 238 -27.53 -24.44 18.24
N PRO A 239 -27.23 -24.94 19.46
CA PRO A 239 -26.52 -24.16 20.48
C PRO A 239 -25.22 -23.53 19.97
N GLU A 240 -24.48 -24.24 19.11
CA GLU A 240 -23.25 -23.75 18.47
C GLU A 240 -23.41 -22.44 17.68
N LYS A 241 -24.60 -22.19 17.12
CA LYS A 241 -24.90 -21.00 16.31
C LYS A 241 -25.66 -19.92 17.09
N GLU A 242 -25.91 -20.17 18.37
CA GLU A 242 -26.53 -19.24 19.32
C GLU A 242 -27.80 -18.49 18.85
N PRO A 243 -28.75 -19.12 18.14
CA PRO A 243 -30.02 -18.47 17.76
C PRO A 243 -30.84 -17.98 18.97
N GLU A 244 -30.58 -18.51 20.17
CA GLU A 244 -31.16 -18.05 21.43
C GLU A 244 -30.95 -16.55 21.68
N ARG A 245 -29.80 -15.98 21.31
CA ARG A 245 -29.53 -14.54 21.48
C ARG A 245 -30.51 -13.68 20.69
N PHE A 246 -30.90 -14.15 19.51
CA PHE A 246 -31.91 -13.48 18.70
C PHE A 246 -33.29 -13.54 19.38
N VAL A 247 -33.69 -14.71 19.90
CA VAL A 247 -34.98 -14.86 20.59
C VAL A 247 -35.03 -13.97 21.84
N GLU A 248 -33.96 -13.91 22.63
CA GLU A 248 -33.86 -13.04 23.81
C GLU A 248 -33.92 -11.55 23.46
N LEU A 249 -33.26 -11.15 22.36
CA LEU A 249 -33.38 -9.81 21.80
C LEU A 249 -34.84 -9.48 21.48
N ILE A 250 -35.55 -10.37 20.78
CA ILE A 250 -36.96 -10.15 20.42
C ILE A 250 -37.86 -10.09 21.66
N GLU A 251 -37.67 -10.96 22.65
CA GLU A 251 -38.40 -10.92 23.93
C GLU A 251 -38.28 -9.55 24.61
N HIS A 252 -37.09 -8.95 24.57
CA HIS A 252 -36.86 -7.61 25.11
C HIS A 252 -37.46 -6.49 24.27
N LEU A 253 -37.30 -6.53 22.95
CA LEU A 253 -37.87 -5.52 22.05
C LEU A 253 -39.40 -5.53 22.09
N ALA A 254 -40.02 -6.72 22.16
CA ALA A 254 -41.47 -6.89 22.28
C ALA A 254 -41.98 -6.32 23.61
N LYS A 255 -41.36 -6.70 24.73
CA LYS A 255 -41.72 -6.22 26.07
C LYS A 255 -41.61 -4.69 26.21
N ALA A 256 -40.64 -4.08 25.53
CA ALA A 256 -40.43 -2.64 25.52
C ALA A 256 -41.25 -1.88 24.46
N GLY A 257 -42.04 -2.58 23.64
CA GLY A 257 -42.86 -1.97 22.57
C GLY A 257 -42.06 -1.46 21.36
N TRP A 258 -40.78 -1.80 21.25
CA TRP A 258 -39.89 -1.32 20.19
C TRP A 258 -40.22 -1.91 18.82
N LEU A 259 -40.70 -3.17 18.74
CA LEU A 259 -41.03 -3.81 17.47
C LEU A 259 -42.09 -3.04 16.69
N HIS A 260 -43.15 -2.60 17.39
CA HIS A 260 -44.20 -1.76 16.81
C HIS A 260 -43.69 -0.35 16.48
N GLN A 261 -42.92 0.28 17.38
CA GLN A 261 -42.39 1.64 17.17
C GLN A 261 -41.42 1.73 15.98
N LEU A 262 -40.59 0.72 15.77
CA LEU A 262 -39.61 0.65 14.68
C LEU A 262 -40.18 0.02 13.41
N GLN A 263 -41.43 -0.45 13.46
CA GLN A 263 -42.12 -1.15 12.38
C GLN A 263 -41.27 -2.29 11.81
N VAL A 264 -40.82 -3.19 12.69
CA VAL A 264 -40.02 -4.36 12.35
C VAL A 264 -40.75 -5.64 12.74
N THR A 265 -40.79 -6.61 11.83
CA THR A 265 -41.28 -7.97 12.06
C THR A 265 -40.09 -8.90 12.25
N PRO A 266 -39.98 -9.62 13.38
CA PRO A 266 -38.95 -10.63 13.55
C PRO A 266 -39.12 -11.77 12.56
N LEU A 267 -38.03 -12.22 11.94
CA LEU A 267 -38.03 -13.38 11.05
C LEU A 267 -36.88 -14.32 11.40
N LEU A 268 -37.23 -15.57 11.74
CA LEU A 268 -36.28 -16.64 12.06
C LEU A 268 -36.32 -17.72 10.98
N CYS A 269 -35.16 -18.03 10.38
CA CYS A 269 -35.02 -19.16 9.46
C CYS A 269 -34.50 -20.41 10.20
N GLY A 270 -35.13 -21.57 10.02
CA GLY A 270 -34.56 -22.83 10.51
C GLY A 270 -35.51 -24.03 10.54
N SER A 271 -35.16 -25.09 9.79
CA SER A 271 -35.96 -26.32 9.65
C SER A 271 -35.76 -27.36 10.75
N ALA A 272 -34.90 -27.10 11.74
CA ALA A 272 -34.62 -28.09 12.79
C ALA A 272 -35.86 -28.38 13.66
N THR A 273 -36.00 -29.66 14.04
CA THR A 273 -37.11 -30.19 14.84
C THR A 273 -36.67 -30.70 16.21
N THR A 274 -35.43 -30.40 16.62
CA THR A 274 -34.90 -30.76 17.94
C THR A 274 -35.68 -30.08 19.06
N ALA A 275 -35.64 -30.63 20.28
CA ALA A 275 -36.27 -30.00 21.45
C ALA A 275 -35.80 -28.55 21.66
N TYR A 276 -34.50 -28.30 21.45
CA TYR A 276 -33.91 -26.96 21.47
C TYR A 276 -34.54 -26.03 20.42
N ALA A 277 -34.65 -26.48 19.17
CA ALA A 277 -35.27 -25.68 18.12
C ALA A 277 -36.77 -25.44 18.37
N ALA A 278 -37.48 -26.43 18.90
CA ALA A 278 -38.89 -26.32 19.26
C ALA A 278 -39.13 -25.28 20.37
N ASP A 279 -38.27 -25.26 21.40
CA ASP A 279 -38.30 -24.26 22.47
C ASP A 279 -38.12 -22.83 21.94
N LEU A 280 -37.09 -22.60 21.13
CA LEU A 280 -36.83 -21.29 20.52
C LEU A 280 -38.00 -20.78 19.67
N LYS A 281 -38.59 -21.66 18.86
CA LYS A 281 -39.77 -21.34 18.04
C LYS A 281 -40.98 -20.99 18.92
N ALA A 282 -41.20 -21.73 20.01
CA ALA A 282 -42.29 -21.47 20.94
C ALA A 282 -42.12 -20.14 21.67
N ARG A 283 -40.91 -19.85 22.17
CA ARG A 283 -40.55 -18.58 22.81
C ARG A 283 -40.74 -17.39 21.88
N LEU A 284 -40.27 -17.48 20.63
CA LEU A 284 -40.43 -16.41 19.65
C LEU A 284 -41.93 -16.12 19.35
N ARG A 285 -42.75 -17.16 19.18
CA ARG A 285 -44.21 -17.01 18.96
C ARG A 285 -44.91 -16.39 20.17
N ALA A 286 -44.47 -16.73 21.39
CA ALA A 286 -45.01 -16.17 22.61
C ALA A 286 -44.62 -14.69 22.80
N ALA A 287 -43.39 -14.33 22.43
CA ALA A 287 -42.88 -12.96 22.53
C ALA A 287 -43.55 -12.01 21.54
N GLU A 288 -43.69 -12.41 20.29
CA GLU A 288 -44.29 -11.60 19.22
C GLU A 288 -45.06 -12.51 18.25
N PRO A 289 -46.40 -12.62 18.39
CA PRO A 289 -47.22 -13.49 17.54
C PRO A 289 -47.16 -13.17 16.04
N SER A 290 -46.77 -11.95 15.66
CA SER A 290 -46.58 -11.57 14.24
C SER A 290 -45.24 -12.04 13.65
N SER A 291 -44.37 -12.66 14.44
CA SER A 291 -43.07 -13.18 13.98
C SER A 291 -43.23 -14.23 12.87
N VAL A 292 -42.36 -14.15 11.88
CA VAL A 292 -42.29 -15.13 10.79
C VAL A 292 -41.27 -16.21 11.14
N ILE A 293 -41.68 -17.48 11.13
CA ILE A 293 -40.79 -18.62 11.30
C ILE A 293 -40.81 -19.43 10.01
N GLU A 294 -39.70 -19.43 9.29
CA GLU A 294 -39.54 -20.23 8.09
C GLU A 294 -38.92 -21.57 8.44
N GLU A 295 -39.77 -22.60 8.45
CA GLU A 295 -39.41 -23.96 8.86
C GLU A 295 -39.01 -24.83 7.66
N ARG A 296 -39.14 -24.34 6.42
CA ARG A 296 -38.68 -25.06 5.23
C ARG A 296 -37.21 -24.77 4.96
N PHE A 297 -36.63 -25.60 4.10
CA PHE A 297 -35.37 -25.26 3.48
C PHE A 297 -35.55 -24.16 2.42
N LEU A 298 -34.74 -23.10 2.49
CA LEU A 298 -34.79 -21.95 1.59
C LEU A 298 -33.70 -22.01 0.51
N GLY A 299 -34.12 -22.04 -0.76
CA GLY A 299 -33.20 -21.88 -1.89
C GLY A 299 -32.61 -20.46 -1.98
N PRO A 300 -31.57 -20.26 -2.83
CA PRO A 300 -30.96 -18.95 -3.05
C PRO A 300 -31.95 -17.84 -3.40
N GLN A 301 -32.95 -18.17 -4.24
CA GLN A 301 -33.99 -17.24 -4.67
C GLN A 301 -34.88 -16.79 -3.49
N GLU A 302 -35.36 -17.72 -2.70
CA GLU A 302 -36.25 -17.44 -1.56
C GLU A 302 -35.49 -16.65 -0.47
N LEU A 303 -34.22 -16.99 -0.23
CA LEU A 303 -33.38 -16.29 0.73
C LEU A 303 -33.07 -14.85 0.28
N ALA A 304 -32.81 -14.64 -1.02
CA ALA A 304 -32.64 -13.30 -1.58
C ALA A 304 -33.90 -12.44 -1.43
N GLN A 305 -35.10 -13.03 -1.55
CA GLN A 305 -36.37 -12.33 -1.34
C GLN A 305 -36.58 -11.91 0.12
N ILE A 306 -36.14 -12.75 1.06
CA ILE A 306 -36.13 -12.40 2.49
C ILE A 306 -35.21 -11.22 2.73
N TYR A 307 -33.95 -11.29 2.29
CA TYR A 307 -32.98 -10.22 2.49
C TYR A 307 -33.32 -8.91 1.77
N ALA A 308 -34.01 -8.97 0.64
CA ALA A 308 -34.56 -7.78 -0.03
C ALA A 308 -35.57 -7.02 0.85
N GLN A 309 -36.26 -7.72 1.76
CA GLN A 309 -37.21 -7.16 2.71
C GLN A 309 -36.60 -6.96 4.11
N THR A 310 -35.32 -7.26 4.31
CA THR A 310 -34.64 -7.12 5.60
C THR A 310 -34.18 -5.67 5.82
N LYS A 311 -34.59 -5.10 6.97
CA LYS A 311 -34.06 -3.83 7.50
C LYS A 311 -32.67 -4.06 8.09
N LEU A 312 -32.55 -5.05 8.97
CA LEU A 312 -31.31 -5.41 9.65
C LEU A 312 -31.23 -6.93 9.79
N ASN A 313 -30.10 -7.50 9.42
CA ASN A 313 -29.78 -8.90 9.66
C ASN A 313 -29.00 -9.02 10.97
N PHE A 314 -29.45 -9.88 11.87
CA PHE A 314 -28.79 -10.15 13.14
C PHE A 314 -28.08 -11.50 13.05
N HIS A 315 -26.75 -11.49 13.08
CA HIS A 315 -25.94 -12.69 13.05
C HIS A 315 -25.41 -12.98 14.47
N PRO A 316 -26.06 -13.88 15.24
CA PRO A 316 -25.81 -14.04 16.67
C PRO A 316 -24.49 -14.75 17.00
N CYS A 317 -23.88 -15.44 16.03
CA CYS A 317 -22.75 -16.33 16.27
C CYS A 317 -21.56 -15.57 16.88
N LEU A 318 -21.03 -16.05 18.00
CA LEU A 318 -19.74 -15.59 18.54
C LEU A 318 -18.58 -15.86 17.58
N TYR A 319 -18.64 -16.99 16.87
CA TYR A 319 -17.72 -17.35 15.81
C TYR A 319 -18.46 -18.15 14.73
N ASP A 320 -18.36 -17.68 13.49
CA ASP A 320 -18.82 -18.40 12.31
C ASP A 320 -17.84 -18.11 11.17
N ALA A 321 -16.97 -19.07 10.88
CA ALA A 321 -15.90 -18.96 9.87
C ALA A 321 -16.41 -18.56 8.47
N TYR A 322 -17.72 -18.63 8.20
CA TYR A 322 -18.24 -18.36 6.87
C TYR A 322 -19.22 -17.17 6.77
N GLY A 323 -20.00 -16.87 7.81
CA GLY A 323 -20.84 -15.66 7.86
C GLY A 323 -21.73 -15.43 6.62
N MET A 324 -22.17 -16.46 5.89
CA MET A 324 -22.85 -16.28 4.60
C MET A 324 -24.11 -15.44 4.68
N THR A 325 -24.86 -15.56 5.77
CA THR A 325 -26.06 -14.76 5.95
C THR A 325 -25.74 -13.27 6.04
N VAL A 326 -24.51 -12.91 6.41
CA VAL A 326 -23.98 -11.54 6.36
C VAL A 326 -23.69 -11.11 4.92
N VAL A 327 -22.96 -11.91 4.13
CA VAL A 327 -22.61 -11.60 2.73
C VAL A 327 -23.84 -11.60 1.81
N GLU A 328 -24.77 -12.53 2.02
CA GLU A 328 -26.01 -12.66 1.27
C GLU A 328 -26.99 -11.53 1.61
N ALA A 329 -27.12 -11.17 2.89
CA ALA A 329 -27.87 -9.98 3.32
C ALA A 329 -27.28 -8.70 2.70
N ALA A 330 -25.96 -8.55 2.79
CA ALA A 330 -25.24 -7.45 2.18
C ALA A 330 -25.51 -7.36 0.66
N SER A 331 -25.52 -8.49 -0.06
CA SER A 331 -25.81 -8.52 -1.50
C SER A 331 -27.20 -7.98 -1.89
N ARG A 332 -28.15 -7.95 -0.95
CA ARG A 332 -29.49 -7.40 -1.11
C ARG A 332 -29.67 -6.04 -0.42
N GLY A 333 -28.57 -5.41 -0.02
CA GLY A 333 -28.57 -4.10 0.64
C GLY A 333 -29.07 -4.11 2.08
N ALA A 334 -29.13 -5.28 2.72
CA ALA A 334 -29.45 -5.37 4.14
C ALA A 334 -28.18 -5.28 4.99
N ALA A 335 -28.12 -4.31 5.90
CA ALA A 335 -27.03 -4.20 6.86
C ALA A 335 -27.08 -5.39 7.85
N SER A 336 -25.92 -5.78 8.39
CA SER A 336 -25.84 -6.85 9.40
C SER A 336 -25.23 -6.36 10.70
N VAL A 337 -25.66 -6.94 11.82
CA VAL A 337 -24.97 -6.92 13.12
C VAL A 337 -24.21 -8.23 13.28
N ILE A 338 -22.93 -8.14 13.68
CA ILE A 338 -22.04 -9.27 13.96
C ILE A 338 -21.39 -9.13 15.34
N ASN A 339 -20.78 -10.21 15.84
CA ASN A 339 -20.07 -10.20 17.12
C ASN A 339 -18.78 -9.35 17.07
N LYS A 340 -18.62 -8.43 18.04
CA LYS A 340 -17.44 -7.58 18.18
C LYS A 340 -16.24 -8.38 18.65
N GLY A 341 -15.12 -8.29 17.92
CA GLY A 341 -13.89 -9.03 18.23
C GLY A 341 -13.99 -10.54 17.96
N GLY A 342 -15.16 -11.05 17.58
CA GLY A 342 -15.32 -12.40 17.04
C GLY A 342 -14.97 -12.41 15.56
N THR A 343 -14.13 -13.35 15.15
CA THR A 343 -13.70 -13.49 13.75
C THR A 343 -14.76 -14.27 12.98
N VAL A 344 -15.91 -13.64 12.73
CA VAL A 344 -16.86 -14.14 11.72
C VAL A 344 -16.16 -13.98 10.37
N GLY A 345 -16.07 -15.01 9.54
CA GLY A 345 -15.28 -14.93 8.30
C GLY A 345 -15.76 -13.84 7.32
N ALA A 346 -17.04 -13.46 7.41
CA ALA A 346 -17.58 -12.32 6.69
C ALA A 346 -17.12 -10.95 7.24
N GLY A 347 -16.66 -10.85 8.49
CA GLY A 347 -16.08 -9.63 9.08
C GLY A 347 -14.71 -9.26 8.50
N ASP A 348 -13.97 -10.23 7.97
CA ASP A 348 -12.76 -9.96 7.17
C ASP A 348 -13.10 -9.39 5.78
N LEU A 349 -14.31 -9.67 5.27
CA LEU A 349 -14.80 -9.14 3.99
C LEU A 349 -15.50 -7.78 4.16
N LEU A 350 -16.39 -7.67 5.15
CA LEU A 350 -17.21 -6.49 5.44
C LEU A 350 -16.76 -5.88 6.76
N ARG A 351 -16.28 -4.64 6.73
CA ARG A 351 -15.67 -4.02 7.91
C ARG A 351 -16.56 -2.98 8.57
N ALA A 352 -16.58 -2.98 9.90
CA ALA A 352 -17.33 -1.99 10.68
C ALA A 352 -16.73 -0.57 10.56
N ASP A 353 -15.41 -0.45 10.47
CA ASP A 353 -14.69 0.83 10.27
C ASP A 353 -15.06 1.49 8.92
N GLN A 354 -15.37 0.67 7.91
CA GLN A 354 -15.88 1.10 6.61
C GLN A 354 -17.41 1.19 6.54
N ARG A 355 -18.11 1.08 7.68
CA ARG A 355 -19.59 1.10 7.78
C ARG A 355 -20.27 0.08 6.87
N GLN A 356 -19.73 -1.12 6.72
CA GLN A 356 -20.33 -2.21 5.93
C GLN A 356 -21.12 -3.19 6.83
N VAL A 357 -20.81 -3.23 8.13
CA VAL A 357 -21.51 -4.01 9.16
C VAL A 357 -21.51 -3.21 10.47
N TYR A 358 -22.34 -3.65 11.42
CA TYR A 358 -22.32 -3.18 12.80
C TYR A 358 -21.72 -4.26 13.71
N GLU A 359 -20.88 -3.86 14.66
CA GLU A 359 -20.31 -4.76 15.65
C GLU A 359 -20.95 -4.53 17.02
N ILE A 360 -21.49 -5.59 17.62
CA ILE A 360 -21.95 -5.61 19.02
C ILE A 360 -21.24 -6.74 19.72
N ASP A 361 -20.75 -6.49 20.93
CA ASP A 361 -20.24 -7.56 21.79
C ASP A 361 -21.39 -8.48 22.20
N MET A 362 -21.47 -9.65 21.57
CA MET A 362 -22.56 -10.59 21.79
C MET A 362 -22.46 -11.28 23.14
N HIS A 363 -21.35 -11.16 23.88
CA HIS A 363 -21.24 -11.67 25.25
C HIS A 363 -22.05 -10.85 26.27
N GLN A 364 -22.54 -9.68 25.88
CA GLN A 364 -23.32 -8.82 26.76
C GLN A 364 -24.72 -9.38 27.05
N PRO A 365 -25.36 -8.98 28.16
CA PRO A 365 -26.75 -9.31 28.42
C PRO A 365 -27.67 -8.82 27.30
N ALA A 366 -28.74 -9.57 27.02
CA ALA A 366 -29.70 -9.23 25.96
C ALA A 366 -30.25 -7.80 26.06
N THR A 367 -30.36 -7.20 27.25
CA THR A 367 -30.80 -5.82 27.45
C THR A 367 -29.84 -4.79 26.82
N ALA A 368 -28.53 -5.03 26.91
CA ALA A 368 -27.52 -4.15 26.33
C ALA A 368 -27.42 -4.32 24.80
N ILE A 369 -27.60 -5.55 24.32
CA ILE A 369 -27.70 -5.85 22.88
C ILE A 369 -28.95 -5.15 22.31
N ALA A 370 -30.09 -5.26 22.98
CA ALA A 370 -31.35 -4.62 22.56
C ALA A 370 -31.23 -3.10 22.46
N ALA A 371 -30.60 -2.44 23.44
CA ALA A 371 -30.39 -0.99 23.40
C ALA A 371 -29.58 -0.54 22.17
N GLN A 372 -28.53 -1.28 21.83
CA GLN A 372 -27.69 -0.99 20.67
C GLN A 372 -28.40 -1.28 19.34
N VAL A 373 -29.15 -2.39 19.26
CA VAL A 373 -29.96 -2.72 18.08
C VAL A 373 -31.04 -1.66 17.84
N VAL A 374 -31.70 -1.16 18.89
CA VAL A 374 -32.65 -0.04 18.78
C VAL A 374 -31.96 1.21 18.25
N ALA A 375 -30.79 1.57 18.78
CA ALA A 375 -30.04 2.74 18.33
C ALA A 375 -29.63 2.65 16.85
N ILE A 376 -29.34 1.44 16.35
CA ILE A 376 -29.06 1.18 14.94
C ILE A 376 -30.34 1.34 14.10
N LEU A 377 -31.43 0.68 14.50
CA LEU A 377 -32.71 0.69 13.76
C LEU A 377 -33.36 2.10 13.69
N GLN A 378 -33.07 2.97 14.66
CA GLN A 378 -33.51 4.37 14.63
C GLN A 378 -32.80 5.21 13.54
N GLN A 379 -31.65 4.76 13.06
CA GLN A 379 -30.84 5.50 12.08
C GLN A 379 -31.12 5.02 10.65
N ALA A 380 -32.36 5.16 10.18
CA ALA A 380 -32.80 4.62 8.88
C ALA A 380 -31.91 5.02 7.69
N SER A 381 -31.41 6.26 7.65
CA SER A 381 -30.49 6.72 6.61
C SER A 381 -29.13 6.02 6.69
N LEU A 382 -28.56 5.90 7.89
CA LEU A 382 -27.29 5.20 8.10
C LEU A 382 -27.43 3.70 7.82
N LEU A 383 -28.56 3.09 8.20
CA LEU A 383 -28.87 1.69 7.93
C LEU A 383 -28.89 1.41 6.42
N ALA A 384 -29.52 2.29 5.63
CA ALA A 384 -29.56 2.20 4.18
C ALA A 384 -28.18 2.43 3.54
N GLN A 385 -27.38 3.37 4.07
CA GLN A 385 -26.01 3.62 3.61
C GLN A 385 -25.10 2.42 3.89
N THR A 386 -25.16 1.86 5.09
CA THR A 386 -24.40 0.67 5.48
C THR A 386 -24.78 -0.52 4.62
N GLY A 387 -26.08 -0.76 4.41
CA GLY A 387 -26.58 -1.80 3.53
C GLY A 387 -26.07 -1.64 2.09
N ALA A 388 -26.07 -0.42 1.56
CA ALA A 388 -25.59 -0.16 0.21
C ALA A 388 -24.06 -0.31 0.08
N ALA A 389 -23.28 0.18 1.05
CA ALA A 389 -21.82 -0.02 1.11
C ALA A 389 -21.47 -1.52 1.22
N ALA A 390 -22.22 -2.26 2.03
CA ALA A 390 -22.10 -3.71 2.14
C ALA A 390 -22.45 -4.39 0.80
N ALA A 391 -23.49 -3.93 0.09
CA ALA A 391 -23.86 -4.45 -1.23
C ALA A 391 -22.79 -4.22 -2.29
N VAL A 392 -22.17 -3.02 -2.32
CA VAL A 392 -21.01 -2.74 -3.18
C VAL A 392 -19.91 -3.75 -2.90
N LYS A 393 -19.54 -3.94 -1.63
CA LYS A 393 -18.43 -4.81 -1.23
C LYS A 393 -18.72 -6.30 -1.48
N ALA A 394 -19.91 -6.78 -1.13
CA ALA A 394 -20.32 -8.16 -1.37
C ALA A 394 -20.44 -8.49 -2.87
N ARG A 395 -20.70 -7.47 -3.72
CA ARG A 395 -20.84 -7.62 -5.18
C ARG A 395 -19.69 -7.02 -5.98
N SER A 396 -18.62 -6.55 -5.36
CA SER A 396 -17.50 -5.88 -6.06
C SER A 396 -16.73 -6.83 -6.98
N LEU A 397 -16.88 -8.14 -6.77
CA LEU A 397 -16.39 -9.18 -7.67
C LEU A 397 -17.25 -9.32 -8.95
N TYR A 398 -18.48 -8.79 -8.97
CA TYR A 398 -19.43 -8.82 -10.09
C TYR A 398 -19.54 -7.46 -10.82
N TYR A 399 -19.40 -6.34 -10.11
CA TYR A 399 -19.54 -4.98 -10.66
C TYR A 399 -18.48 -4.58 -11.70
N ALA A 400 -17.36 -5.30 -11.78
CA ALA A 400 -16.38 -5.14 -12.85
C ALA A 400 -16.94 -5.47 -14.26
N ALA A 401 -18.10 -6.15 -14.36
CA ALA A 401 -18.68 -6.60 -15.63
C ALA A 401 -19.92 -5.82 -16.12
N VAL A 402 -20.63 -5.09 -15.25
CA VAL A 402 -21.92 -4.45 -15.61
C VAL A 402 -21.76 -3.02 -16.15
N LEU A 403 -20.61 -2.36 -15.91
CA LEU A 403 -20.35 -0.99 -16.37
C LEU A 403 -19.65 -0.88 -17.74
N SER A 404 -19.57 -1.98 -18.51
CA SER A 404 -19.19 -1.97 -19.93
C SER A 404 -20.37 -2.38 -20.81
N PRO A 405 -21.18 -1.45 -21.33
CA PRO A 405 -22.30 -1.78 -22.22
C PRO A 405 -21.91 -2.26 -23.62
N THR A 406 -20.63 -2.46 -23.93
CA THR A 406 -20.19 -2.67 -25.33
C THR A 406 -19.62 -4.03 -25.68
N VAL A 407 -19.67 -5.03 -24.80
CA VAL A 407 -19.25 -6.40 -25.16
C VAL A 407 -20.18 -7.44 -24.51
N ILE A 408 -21.34 -7.67 -25.13
CA ILE A 408 -22.07 -8.93 -24.97
C ILE A 408 -22.20 -9.57 -26.34
N THR A 409 -21.19 -10.36 -26.69
CA THR A 409 -21.33 -11.69 -27.32
C THR A 409 -19.99 -12.40 -27.15
N GLY A 410 -19.83 -13.22 -26.10
CA GLY A 410 -18.71 -14.17 -26.08
C GLY A 410 -18.22 -14.69 -24.73
N MET A 411 -18.35 -13.95 -23.63
CA MET A 411 -17.88 -14.44 -22.32
C MET A 411 -18.90 -14.13 -21.23
N LYS A 412 -19.39 -15.18 -20.58
CA LYS A 412 -20.27 -15.10 -19.40
C LYS A 412 -19.44 -15.15 -18.10
N PRO A 413 -19.92 -14.51 -17.02
CA PRO A 413 -19.17 -14.27 -15.79
C PRO A 413 -19.47 -15.33 -14.72
N SER A 414 -18.43 -15.90 -14.11
CA SER A 414 -18.50 -16.55 -12.80
C SER A 414 -17.08 -16.90 -12.33
N MET A 415 -16.58 -16.15 -11.35
CA MET A 415 -15.30 -16.43 -10.70
C MET A 415 -15.50 -17.53 -9.66
N VAL A 416 -14.59 -18.48 -9.65
CA VAL A 416 -14.56 -19.65 -8.78
C VAL A 416 -13.28 -19.56 -7.98
N ILE A 417 -13.32 -20.04 -6.76
CA ILE A 417 -12.25 -19.92 -5.77
C ILE A 417 -11.13 -20.95 -6.01
N VAL A 418 -11.34 -21.85 -6.97
CA VAL A 418 -10.44 -22.93 -7.41
C VAL A 418 -9.50 -22.54 -8.58
N PRO A 419 -9.89 -21.79 -9.63
CA PRO A 419 -9.00 -21.37 -10.74
C PRO A 419 -7.73 -20.64 -10.34
N LEU A 420 -7.78 -19.74 -9.34
CA LEU A 420 -6.60 -19.07 -8.79
C LEU A 420 -5.62 -20.08 -8.17
N LEU A 421 -6.17 -21.12 -7.54
CA LEU A 421 -5.45 -22.26 -6.97
C LEU A 421 -4.82 -23.15 -8.06
N LEU A 422 -5.51 -23.32 -9.19
CA LEU A 422 -5.09 -24.15 -10.33
C LEU A 422 -3.92 -23.53 -11.11
N LEU A 423 -3.85 -22.20 -11.16
CA LEU A 423 -2.70 -21.45 -11.68
C LEU A 423 -1.41 -21.74 -10.88
N PHE A 424 -1.51 -21.95 -9.56
CA PHE A 424 -0.36 -22.34 -8.71
C PHE A 424 0.03 -23.81 -8.89
N LEU A 425 -0.94 -24.72 -9.08
CA LEU A 425 -0.67 -26.15 -9.33
C LEU A 425 0.02 -26.38 -10.69
N THR A 426 -0.26 -25.56 -11.71
CA THR A 426 0.44 -25.65 -13.01
C THR A 426 1.90 -25.20 -12.96
N GLY A 427 2.28 -24.33 -12.01
CA GLY A 427 3.67 -23.90 -11.80
C GLY A 427 4.54 -24.95 -11.11
N ALA A 428 3.95 -25.88 -10.36
CA ALA A 428 4.67 -26.95 -9.65
C ALA A 428 4.87 -28.23 -10.48
N LEU A 429 4.18 -28.37 -11.63
CA LEU A 429 4.17 -29.60 -12.44
C LEU A 429 4.99 -29.53 -13.74
N SER A 430 5.66 -28.42 -14.06
CA SER A 430 6.50 -28.33 -15.27
C SER A 430 7.96 -28.74 -15.00
N GLN A 431 8.22 -30.04 -14.91
CA GLN A 431 9.50 -30.58 -15.38
C GLN A 431 9.33 -31.00 -16.85
N ASN A 432 10.23 -30.51 -17.68
CA ASN A 432 10.35 -30.63 -19.14
C ASN A 432 10.11 -32.04 -19.72
N PRO A 433 9.65 -32.18 -20.99
CA PRO A 433 10.63 -32.12 -22.10
C PRO A 433 10.15 -31.54 -23.46
N ALA A 434 11.10 -30.87 -24.13
CA ALA A 434 11.46 -30.87 -25.56
C ALA A 434 10.40 -30.71 -26.68
N GLY A 435 10.62 -29.72 -27.57
CA GLY A 435 10.33 -29.84 -29.01
C GLY A 435 9.87 -28.58 -29.76
N GLY A 436 10.67 -28.11 -30.72
CA GLY A 436 10.18 -27.81 -32.07
C GLY A 436 9.72 -26.38 -32.44
N VAL A 437 10.55 -25.73 -33.26
CA VAL A 437 10.38 -24.49 -34.05
C VAL A 437 9.09 -24.42 -34.91
N GLY A 438 8.53 -23.22 -35.10
CA GLY A 438 7.71 -22.88 -36.28
C GLY A 438 6.87 -21.60 -36.13
N GLY A 439 7.36 -20.47 -36.66
CA GLY A 439 6.64 -19.19 -36.63
C GLY A 439 5.66 -19.00 -37.80
N THR A 440 4.61 -18.17 -37.57
CA THR A 440 4.04 -17.26 -38.58
C THR A 440 3.21 -16.19 -37.88
N VAL A 441 3.42 -14.92 -38.26
CA VAL A 441 2.84 -13.74 -37.62
C VAL A 441 1.63 -13.21 -38.41
N LYS A 442 0.62 -12.71 -37.66
CA LYS A 442 -0.27 -11.55 -37.90
C LYS A 442 -1.78 -11.83 -38.11
N ASN A 443 -2.58 -11.53 -37.08
CA ASN A 443 -3.35 -10.27 -36.97
C ASN A 443 -4.01 -10.20 -35.58
N PHE A 444 -3.66 -9.19 -34.78
CA PHE A 444 -4.26 -8.97 -33.46
C PHE A 444 -5.33 -7.88 -33.54
N THR A 445 -6.57 -8.27 -33.25
CA THR A 445 -7.68 -7.35 -33.03
C THR A 445 -7.63 -6.87 -31.59
N TYR A 446 -7.23 -5.62 -31.39
CA TYR A 446 -7.33 -4.94 -30.09
C TYR A 446 -8.80 -4.64 -29.79
N THR A 447 -9.34 -5.18 -28.68
CA THR A 447 -10.44 -4.53 -27.96
C THR A 447 -10.20 -4.60 -26.45
N ALA A 448 -10.25 -3.42 -25.84
CA ALA A 448 -9.86 -3.12 -24.48
C ALA A 448 -10.95 -3.52 -23.48
N ALA A 449 -10.69 -4.55 -22.65
CA ALA A 449 -11.46 -4.84 -21.44
C ALA A 449 -10.72 -5.88 -20.57
N ALA A 450 -9.64 -5.50 -19.89
CA ALA A 450 -9.07 -6.31 -18.80
C ALA A 450 -8.22 -5.45 -17.84
N ARG A 451 -8.36 -5.78 -16.54
CA ARG A 451 -7.59 -5.34 -15.36
C ARG A 451 -8.04 -4.08 -14.62
N ARG A 452 -9.06 -4.27 -13.76
CA ARG A 452 -9.02 -3.75 -12.38
C ARG A 452 -8.82 -4.94 -11.44
N ASP A 453 -7.56 -5.27 -11.15
CA ASP A 453 -7.22 -6.15 -10.02
C ASP A 453 -7.01 -5.27 -8.78
N PHE A 454 -7.88 -5.44 -7.78
CA PHE A 454 -7.78 -4.85 -6.45
C PHE A 454 -6.76 -5.62 -5.61
N ILE A 455 -5.76 -4.92 -5.07
CA ILE A 455 -4.83 -5.51 -4.08
C ILE A 455 -5.44 -5.44 -2.70
N THR A 456 -5.64 -6.61 -2.10
CA THR A 456 -5.54 -6.78 -0.65
C THR A 456 -4.06 -6.79 -0.28
N SER A 457 -3.61 -5.75 0.43
CA SER A 457 -2.22 -5.61 0.87
C SER A 457 -1.93 -6.62 1.99
N ASN A 458 -1.16 -7.65 1.65
CA ASN A 458 -0.62 -8.63 2.59
C ASN A 458 0.71 -8.14 3.18
N TYR A 459 0.68 -7.06 3.97
CA TYR A 459 1.82 -6.68 4.81
C TYR A 459 1.47 -7.02 6.24
N THR A 460 1.94 -8.18 6.69
CA THR A 460 1.96 -8.55 8.10
C THR A 460 2.62 -7.42 8.90
N GLN A 461 1.85 -6.81 9.82
CA GLN A 461 2.42 -6.32 11.07
C GLN A 461 3.00 -7.57 11.76
N VAL A 462 4.30 -7.82 11.57
CA VAL A 462 5.06 -8.44 12.66
C VAL A 462 5.26 -7.30 13.65
N ALA A 463 4.43 -7.24 14.68
CA ALA A 463 4.68 -6.38 15.82
C ALA A 463 5.90 -6.97 16.59
N THR A 464 7.11 -6.79 16.07
CA THR A 464 8.28 -6.80 16.94
C THR A 464 8.21 -5.54 17.78
N SER A 465 7.85 -5.69 19.06
CA SER A 465 7.79 -4.55 19.96
C SER A 465 9.14 -3.83 19.93
N VAL A 466 9.13 -2.51 19.75
CA VAL A 466 10.32 -1.65 19.92
C VAL A 466 11.02 -1.91 21.27
N ARG A 467 10.29 -2.42 22.26
CA ARG A 467 10.83 -2.94 23.53
C ARG A 467 11.88 -4.03 23.32
N TYR A 468 11.65 -5.02 22.44
CA TYR A 468 12.57 -6.14 22.20
C TYR A 468 13.91 -5.68 21.63
N ALA A 469 13.91 -4.80 20.62
CA ALA A 469 15.14 -4.23 20.05
C ALA A 469 15.90 -3.36 21.06
N ARG A 470 15.19 -2.61 21.94
CA ARG A 470 15.81 -1.83 23.03
C ARG A 470 16.44 -2.71 24.12
N THR A 471 15.85 -3.86 24.45
CA THR A 471 16.43 -4.81 25.43
C THR A 471 17.72 -5.48 24.95
N LEU A 472 18.01 -5.48 23.64
CA LEU A 472 19.23 -6.06 23.07
C LEU A 472 20.39 -5.06 22.98
N CYS A 473 20.12 -3.77 23.21
CA CYS A 473 21.13 -2.72 23.25
C CYS A 473 21.94 -2.83 24.55
N LYS A 474 23.22 -3.24 24.47
CA LYS A 474 24.08 -3.35 25.65
C LYS A 474 24.40 -1.97 26.24
N THR A 475 24.64 -1.92 27.54
CA THR A 475 25.09 -0.71 28.24
C THR A 475 26.54 -0.38 27.86
N GLY A 476 26.72 0.62 26.99
CA GLY A 476 28.01 1.22 26.61
C GLY A 476 27.85 2.13 25.40
N ALA A 477 28.58 3.24 25.32
CA ALA A 477 28.57 4.11 24.14
C ALA A 477 29.42 3.48 23.03
N PRO A 478 28.93 3.35 21.77
CA PRO A 478 29.74 2.80 20.68
C PRO A 478 31.05 3.59 20.54
N LYS A 479 32.11 2.90 20.12
CA LYS A 479 33.46 3.50 20.02
C LYS A 479 33.46 4.71 19.08
N VAL A 480 32.59 4.68 18.08
CA VAL A 480 32.34 5.77 17.14
C VAL A 480 30.82 6.04 17.14
N PRO A 481 30.34 7.08 17.85
CA PRO A 481 28.93 7.46 17.78
C PRO A 481 28.60 8.04 16.41
N VAL A 482 27.47 7.63 15.85
CA VAL A 482 26.99 7.99 14.51
C VAL A 482 25.62 8.66 14.51
N VAL A 483 24.86 8.55 15.60
CA VAL A 483 23.58 9.24 15.77
C VAL A 483 23.82 10.74 15.83
N GLU A 484 23.16 11.47 14.94
CA GLU A 484 23.35 12.92 14.75
C GLU A 484 24.79 13.36 14.41
N ALA A 485 25.67 12.44 13.97
CA ALA A 485 27.00 12.80 13.50
C ALA A 485 26.92 13.74 12.27
N THR A 486 27.76 14.78 12.26
CA THR A 486 27.87 15.76 11.16
C THR A 486 29.09 15.47 10.30
N ILE A 487 29.08 15.94 9.04
CA ILE A 487 30.23 15.75 8.13
C ILE A 487 31.49 16.36 8.73
N ASP A 488 31.36 17.55 9.33
CA ASP A 488 32.47 18.23 9.99
C ASP A 488 33.04 17.41 11.17
N GLY A 489 32.18 16.91 12.06
CA GLY A 489 32.60 16.12 13.21
C GLY A 489 33.33 14.84 12.81
N VAL A 490 32.87 14.17 11.76
CA VAL A 490 33.51 12.98 11.20
C VAL A 490 34.89 13.31 10.62
N HIS A 491 35.00 14.38 9.83
CA HIS A 491 36.29 14.80 9.27
C HIS A 491 37.30 15.19 10.35
N GLN A 492 36.86 15.90 11.40
CA GLN A 492 37.72 16.22 12.53
C GLN A 492 38.21 14.96 13.25
N ALA A 493 37.33 13.98 13.50
CA ALA A 493 37.72 12.72 14.12
C ALA A 493 38.73 11.93 13.25
N MET A 494 38.55 11.96 11.92
CA MET A 494 39.49 11.33 10.98
C MET A 494 40.86 11.99 11.00
N LEU A 495 40.91 13.32 10.91
CA LEU A 495 42.16 14.10 10.92
C LEU A 495 42.94 13.97 12.24
N GLN A 496 42.23 13.73 13.35
CA GLN A 496 42.83 13.46 14.66
C GLN A 496 43.32 12.01 14.84
N GLY A 497 43.10 11.14 13.85
CA GLY A 497 43.44 9.71 13.93
C GLY A 497 42.49 8.89 14.82
N ASN A 498 41.34 9.45 15.21
CA ASN A 498 40.36 8.80 16.09
C ASN A 498 39.33 7.95 15.32
N LEU A 499 39.26 8.10 14.00
CA LEU A 499 38.28 7.44 13.15
C LEU A 499 38.88 7.12 11.78
N THR A 500 38.60 5.92 11.25
CA THR A 500 38.86 5.59 9.84
C THR A 500 37.55 5.50 9.05
N CYS A 501 37.63 5.54 7.73
CA CYS A 501 36.49 5.37 6.83
C CYS A 501 35.88 3.98 6.97
N THR A 502 36.70 2.94 7.12
CA THR A 502 36.21 1.57 7.34
C THR A 502 35.49 1.45 8.67
N GLN A 503 36.01 2.05 9.74
CA GLN A 503 35.33 2.07 11.05
C GLN A 503 33.98 2.77 10.96
N LEU A 504 33.91 3.95 10.33
CA LEU A 504 32.66 4.68 10.16
C LEU A 504 31.61 3.86 9.39
N ALA A 505 32.01 3.21 8.29
CA ALA A 505 31.12 2.36 7.50
C ALA A 505 30.64 1.13 8.29
N GLN A 506 31.52 0.53 9.10
CA GLN A 506 31.17 -0.60 9.96
C GLN A 506 30.06 -0.24 10.95
N GLU A 507 30.15 0.92 11.61
CA GLU A 507 29.11 1.38 12.55
C GLU A 507 27.75 1.54 11.87
N TYR A 508 27.71 2.20 10.70
CA TYR A 508 26.46 2.34 9.96
C TYR A 508 25.89 1.00 9.48
N VAL A 509 26.72 0.07 8.99
CA VAL A 509 26.28 -1.28 8.58
C VAL A 509 25.76 -2.09 9.76
N GLN A 510 26.41 -2.03 10.91
CA GLN A 510 25.95 -2.69 12.14
C GLN A 510 24.59 -2.13 12.56
N ARG A 511 24.44 -0.80 12.52
CA ARG A 511 23.19 -0.12 12.86
C ARG A 511 22.05 -0.47 11.91
N ILE A 512 22.31 -0.52 10.60
CA ILE A 512 21.35 -0.99 9.59
C ILE A 512 20.91 -2.42 9.89
N SER A 513 21.87 -3.32 10.11
CA SER A 513 21.61 -4.75 10.36
C SER A 513 20.80 -4.96 11.63
N PHE A 514 21.06 -4.13 12.65
CA PHE A 514 20.35 -4.20 13.92
C PHE A 514 18.92 -3.68 13.82
N TYR A 515 18.69 -2.57 13.13
CA TYR A 515 17.42 -1.86 13.16
C TYR A 515 16.53 -2.06 11.93
N ASP A 516 17.04 -1.94 10.71
CA ASP A 516 16.17 -1.68 9.52
C ASP A 516 15.08 -2.74 9.33
N LYS A 517 15.46 -4.01 9.17
CA LYS A 517 14.50 -5.11 8.99
C LYS A 517 13.89 -5.59 10.32
N ASN A 518 14.68 -5.63 11.38
CA ASN A 518 14.23 -6.13 12.69
C ASN A 518 13.15 -5.26 13.34
N THR A 519 13.16 -3.95 13.04
CA THR A 519 12.12 -2.98 13.47
C THR A 519 11.11 -2.68 12.38
N THR A 520 11.22 -3.31 11.21
CA THR A 520 10.31 -3.16 10.07
C THR A 520 10.29 -1.78 9.39
N ILE A 521 11.25 -0.88 9.69
CA ILE A 521 11.44 0.39 8.94
C ILE A 521 11.51 0.10 7.44
N ASN A 522 12.31 -0.90 7.07
CA ASN A 522 12.43 -1.39 5.71
C ASN A 522 12.85 -0.30 4.68
N ALA A 523 13.77 0.57 5.10
CA ALA A 523 14.26 1.71 4.33
C ALA A 523 15.50 1.39 3.48
N ILE A 524 16.29 0.37 3.84
CA ILE A 524 17.45 -0.05 3.05
C ILE A 524 17.05 -1.12 2.05
N ARG A 525 17.36 -0.89 0.77
CA ARG A 525 17.23 -1.90 -0.28
C ARG A 525 18.44 -2.84 -0.26
N VAL A 526 19.62 -2.26 -0.42
CA VAL A 526 20.88 -3.01 -0.56
C VAL A 526 22.06 -2.15 -0.13
N ILE A 527 22.93 -2.71 0.71
CA ILE A 527 24.23 -2.11 1.06
C ILE A 527 25.17 -2.28 -0.15
N SER A 528 26.03 -1.30 -0.43
CA SER A 528 26.97 -1.40 -1.55
C SER A 528 27.85 -2.66 -1.42
N PRO A 529 27.86 -3.58 -2.39
CA PRO A 529 28.62 -4.82 -2.29
C PRO A 529 30.14 -4.63 -2.16
N ASP A 530 30.67 -3.51 -2.65
CA ASP A 530 32.10 -3.18 -2.63
C ASP A 530 32.51 -2.25 -1.47
N LEU A 531 31.58 -1.92 -0.57
CA LEU A 531 31.72 -0.88 0.44
C LEU A 531 33.06 -0.93 1.18
N PHE A 532 33.42 -2.10 1.74
CA PHE A 532 34.61 -2.22 2.57
C PHE A 532 35.92 -2.20 1.78
N ASN A 533 35.89 -2.55 0.49
CA ASN A 533 37.05 -2.37 -0.39
C ASN A 533 37.27 -0.88 -0.67
N VAL A 534 36.18 -0.15 -0.96
CA VAL A 534 36.23 1.30 -1.18
C VAL A 534 36.71 2.03 0.08
N THR A 535 36.21 1.66 1.27
CA THR A 535 36.65 2.32 2.51
C THR A 535 38.08 1.97 2.89
N ALA A 536 38.56 0.76 2.60
CA ALA A 536 39.96 0.40 2.83
C ALA A 536 40.93 1.20 1.95
N ILE A 537 40.58 1.46 0.68
CA ILE A 537 41.34 2.35 -0.20
C ILE A 537 41.36 3.77 0.39
N LYS A 538 40.20 4.26 0.84
CA LYS A 538 40.10 5.58 1.46
C LYS A 538 40.85 5.69 2.79
N ASP A 539 40.97 4.60 3.56
CA ASP A 539 41.81 4.61 4.76
C ASP A 539 43.29 4.84 4.43
N ALA A 540 43.77 4.32 3.30
CA ALA A 540 45.12 4.62 2.81
C ALA A 540 45.25 6.07 2.32
N GLU A 541 44.24 6.60 1.63
CA GLU A 541 44.17 8.04 1.25
C GLU A 541 44.18 8.94 2.49
N LEU A 542 43.44 8.58 3.54
CA LEU A 542 43.38 9.30 4.80
C LEU A 542 44.76 9.32 5.48
N ALA A 543 45.43 8.17 5.58
CA ALA A 543 46.77 8.09 6.16
C ALA A 543 47.77 8.98 5.39
N ALA A 544 47.69 9.00 4.05
CA ALA A 544 48.51 9.87 3.21
C ALA A 544 48.18 11.36 3.42
N ALA A 545 46.90 11.73 3.54
CA ALA A 545 46.48 13.10 3.82
C ALA A 545 46.97 13.59 5.20
N ILE A 546 46.86 12.75 6.23
CA ILE A 546 47.40 13.05 7.58
C ILE A 546 48.92 13.22 7.53
N ALA A 547 49.64 12.32 6.86
CA ALA A 547 51.10 12.39 6.77
C ALA A 547 51.61 13.62 6.00
N SER A 548 50.87 14.07 4.98
CA SER A 548 51.22 15.21 4.14
C SER A 548 50.67 16.55 4.64
N GLY A 549 49.72 16.54 5.58
CA GLY A 549 48.99 17.74 6.01
C GLY A 549 48.01 18.29 4.96
N ASN A 550 47.70 17.50 3.92
CA ASN A 550 46.78 17.91 2.86
C ASN A 550 45.33 17.94 3.37
N PRO A 551 44.49 18.88 2.89
CA PRO A 551 43.07 18.89 3.23
C PRO A 551 42.36 17.65 2.67
N LEU A 552 41.36 17.16 3.40
CA LEU A 552 40.47 16.12 2.90
C LEU A 552 39.52 16.71 1.84
N PRO A 553 39.10 15.92 0.83
CA PRO A 553 37.98 16.27 -0.03
C PRO A 553 36.71 16.63 0.76
N ASP A 554 35.87 17.50 0.20
CA ASP A 554 34.67 18.07 0.83
C ASP A 554 33.73 17.05 1.48
N LEU A 555 33.62 15.85 0.90
CA LEU A 555 32.75 14.77 1.35
C LEU A 555 33.53 13.49 1.61
N PHE A 556 34.82 13.59 1.91
CA PHE A 556 35.70 12.44 2.13
C PHE A 556 35.09 11.46 3.14
N CYS A 557 34.87 10.23 2.70
CA CYS A 557 34.30 9.14 3.50
C CYS A 557 32.90 9.37 4.07
N VAL A 558 32.15 10.35 3.57
CA VAL A 558 30.75 10.56 3.96
C VAL A 558 29.89 9.39 3.46
N PRO A 559 29.24 8.61 4.34
CA PRO A 559 28.40 7.48 3.96
C PRO A 559 27.06 7.96 3.37
N LEU A 560 26.96 7.88 2.05
CA LEU A 560 25.86 8.37 1.23
C LEU A 560 24.78 7.30 1.03
N LEU A 561 23.54 7.67 1.32
CA LEU A 561 22.34 6.88 1.02
C LEU A 561 21.75 7.34 -0.31
N VAL A 562 21.55 6.43 -1.26
CA VAL A 562 21.11 6.80 -2.62
C VAL A 562 19.73 6.23 -2.89
N LYS A 563 18.73 7.05 -3.23
CA LYS A 563 17.41 6.55 -3.65
C LYS A 563 17.52 5.60 -4.84
N ASP A 564 16.65 4.59 -4.88
CA ASP A 564 16.75 3.49 -5.84
C ASP A 564 16.46 3.85 -7.31
N ASN A 565 16.20 5.12 -7.60
CA ASN A 565 16.00 5.63 -8.95
C ASN A 565 17.23 6.38 -9.49
N PHE A 566 18.33 6.46 -8.76
CA PHE A 566 19.60 7.01 -9.26
C PHE A 566 20.47 5.87 -9.77
N ASP A 567 20.98 5.96 -10.98
CA ASP A 567 21.98 5.03 -11.49
C ASP A 567 23.22 5.03 -10.59
N THR A 568 23.69 3.83 -10.25
CA THR A 568 24.88 3.64 -9.43
C THR A 568 25.62 2.40 -9.90
N VAL A 569 26.81 2.57 -10.46
CA VAL A 569 27.65 1.46 -10.94
C VAL A 569 27.91 0.48 -9.79
N GLY A 570 27.83 -0.82 -10.11
CA GLY A 570 28.02 -1.92 -9.16
C GLY A 570 26.73 -2.40 -8.47
N VAL A 571 25.66 -1.60 -8.50
CA VAL A 571 24.36 -1.93 -7.88
C VAL A 571 23.22 -1.67 -8.87
N ALA A 572 22.23 -2.56 -8.90
CA ALA A 572 21.09 -2.36 -9.80
C ALA A 572 20.30 -1.09 -9.42
N THR A 573 19.56 -0.50 -10.35
CA THR A 573 18.70 0.66 -10.13
C THR A 573 17.27 0.28 -10.50
N ALA A 574 16.49 -0.13 -9.50
CA ALA A 574 15.23 -0.82 -9.75
C ALA A 574 14.00 0.08 -9.64
N ASN A 575 14.16 1.35 -9.25
CA ASN A 575 13.04 2.28 -9.06
C ASN A 575 11.94 1.77 -8.10
N GLY A 576 12.30 0.88 -7.17
CA GLY A 576 11.36 0.18 -6.28
C GLY A 576 10.56 -0.98 -6.90
N ALA A 577 10.81 -1.32 -8.17
CA ALA A 577 10.04 -2.31 -8.94
C ALA A 577 10.83 -3.60 -9.21
N ILE A 578 10.14 -4.75 -9.17
CA ILE A 578 10.75 -6.05 -9.52
C ILE A 578 11.22 -6.05 -10.98
N ALA A 579 10.45 -5.39 -11.86
CA ALA A 579 10.69 -5.27 -13.30
C ALA A 579 12.07 -4.71 -13.68
N LEU A 580 12.76 -4.00 -12.78
CA LEU A 580 14.08 -3.40 -13.03
C LEU A 580 15.17 -3.91 -12.09
N LEU A 581 14.98 -5.06 -11.42
CA LEU A 581 16.01 -5.65 -10.56
C LEU A 581 17.29 -6.04 -11.33
N ASP A 582 17.17 -6.24 -12.64
CA ASP A 582 18.27 -6.54 -13.56
C ASP A 582 18.90 -5.28 -14.19
N ASN A 583 18.36 -4.09 -13.92
CA ASN A 583 18.89 -2.84 -14.45
C ASN A 583 20.23 -2.49 -13.79
N LEU A 584 21.32 -3.00 -14.34
CA LEU A 584 22.69 -2.69 -13.93
C LEU A 584 23.23 -1.54 -14.79
N PRO A 585 23.27 -0.30 -14.26
CA PRO A 585 23.66 0.84 -15.06
C PRO A 585 25.17 0.80 -15.38
N PRO A 586 25.56 1.11 -16.63
CA PRO A 586 26.98 1.14 -17.02
C PRO A 586 27.72 2.38 -16.53
N GLN A 587 27.00 3.39 -16.05
CA GLN A 587 27.53 4.66 -15.57
C GLN A 587 26.72 5.17 -14.38
N ASP A 588 27.35 5.95 -13.51
CA ASP A 588 26.66 6.58 -12.39
C ASP A 588 25.73 7.69 -12.92
N ALA A 589 24.66 7.96 -12.15
CA ALA A 589 23.96 9.24 -12.26
C ALA A 589 24.95 10.38 -12.03
N THR A 590 24.79 11.51 -12.72
CA THR A 590 25.79 12.60 -12.66
C THR A 590 26.03 13.07 -11.23
N MET A 591 24.96 13.24 -10.44
CA MET A 591 25.07 13.59 -9.02
C MET A 591 25.85 12.54 -8.21
N VAL A 592 25.62 11.25 -8.47
CA VAL A 592 26.35 10.18 -7.75
C VAL A 592 27.83 10.21 -8.10
N ALA A 593 28.18 10.40 -9.37
CA ALA A 593 29.55 10.54 -9.82
C ALA A 593 30.25 11.76 -9.19
N GLN A 594 29.59 12.92 -9.18
CA GLN A 594 30.08 14.14 -8.55
C GLN A 594 30.35 13.95 -7.06
N LEU A 595 29.44 13.31 -6.32
CA LEU A 595 29.62 13.07 -4.90
C LEU A 595 30.72 12.05 -4.60
N LYS A 596 30.85 10.99 -5.41
CA LYS A 596 31.99 10.06 -5.31
C LYS A 596 33.32 10.78 -5.57
N ALA A 597 33.37 11.67 -6.55
CA ALA A 597 34.55 12.50 -6.86
C ALA A 597 34.89 13.48 -5.72
N ALA A 598 33.88 14.02 -5.03
CA ALA A 598 34.05 14.80 -3.81
C ALA A 598 34.46 13.96 -2.58
N GLY A 599 34.62 12.64 -2.74
CA GLY A 599 35.15 11.74 -1.73
C GLY A 599 34.10 10.92 -0.97
N ALA A 600 32.80 11.09 -1.26
CA ALA A 600 31.73 10.35 -0.61
C ALA A 600 31.78 8.85 -0.95
N VAL A 601 31.22 8.03 -0.06
CA VAL A 601 31.13 6.58 -0.22
C VAL A 601 29.66 6.20 -0.30
N VAL A 602 29.24 5.54 -1.38
CA VAL A 602 27.89 5.01 -1.47
C VAL A 602 27.75 3.87 -0.47
N LEU A 603 27.01 4.13 0.60
CA LEU A 603 26.77 3.16 1.66
C LEU A 603 25.71 2.15 1.23
N ALA A 604 24.56 2.64 0.75
CA ALA A 604 23.43 1.81 0.41
C ALA A 604 22.47 2.48 -0.58
N LYS A 605 21.71 1.66 -1.30
CA LYS A 605 20.49 2.07 -2.00
C LYS A 605 19.32 2.03 -1.04
N THR A 606 18.44 3.03 -1.11
CA THR A 606 17.28 3.18 -0.23
C THR A 606 15.98 2.89 -0.95
N ASN A 607 15.03 2.25 -0.26
CA ASN A 607 13.70 1.93 -0.75
C ASN A 607 12.89 3.22 -1.03
N MET A 608 11.84 3.13 -1.83
CA MET A 608 11.08 4.29 -2.32
C MET A 608 9.64 3.93 -2.66
N ALA A 609 8.80 4.94 -2.91
CA ALA A 609 7.54 4.70 -3.62
C ALA A 609 7.87 4.27 -5.05
N GLU A 610 7.39 3.10 -5.45
CA GLU A 610 7.67 2.52 -6.76
C GLU A 610 7.30 3.46 -7.90
N TRP A 611 8.20 3.54 -8.90
CA TRP A 611 8.09 4.47 -10.04
C TRP A 611 8.04 5.95 -9.67
N ALA A 612 8.36 6.27 -8.42
CA ALA A 612 8.18 7.59 -7.83
C ALA A 612 6.72 8.11 -7.82
N PHE A 613 5.72 7.24 -8.04
CA PHE A 613 4.33 7.62 -8.29
C PHE A 613 3.55 8.19 -7.11
N SER A 614 3.96 7.92 -5.87
CA SER A 614 3.24 8.37 -4.69
C SER A 614 4.01 9.41 -3.91
N ASN A 615 3.35 10.53 -3.64
CA ASN A 615 3.77 11.58 -2.73
C ASN A 615 3.38 11.31 -1.26
N ALA A 616 2.49 10.34 -1.03
CA ALA A 616 1.86 10.08 0.26
C ALA A 616 2.46 8.88 1.00
N VAL A 617 2.89 7.84 0.29
CA VAL A 617 3.41 6.60 0.88
C VAL A 617 4.52 6.00 0.02
N SER A 618 5.58 5.51 0.67
CA SER A 618 6.67 4.79 0.00
C SER A 618 6.46 3.29 0.12
N ILE A 619 5.98 2.68 -0.96
CA ILE A 619 5.68 1.25 -1.10
C ILE A 619 6.01 0.80 -2.52
N GLY A 620 6.47 -0.46 -2.68
CA GLY A 620 6.78 -1.04 -3.99
C GLY A 620 6.84 -2.56 -3.99
N SER A 621 6.91 -3.16 -5.19
CA SER A 621 6.85 -4.61 -5.35
C SER A 621 8.13 -5.28 -4.93
N ALA A 622 9.27 -4.61 -5.15
CA ALA A 622 10.56 -5.23 -4.91
C ALA A 622 10.89 -5.34 -3.42
N PHE A 623 10.46 -4.37 -2.61
CA PHE A 623 10.88 -4.27 -1.22
C PHE A 623 9.77 -3.94 -0.23
N GLY A 624 8.52 -3.72 -0.67
CA GLY A 624 7.41 -3.43 0.24
C GLY A 624 7.43 -2.01 0.82
N ILE A 625 6.67 -1.82 1.90
CA ILE A 625 6.42 -0.51 2.51
C ILE A 625 7.55 -0.03 3.42
N VAL A 626 7.84 1.28 3.38
CA VAL A 626 8.76 1.98 4.30
C VAL A 626 7.99 2.65 5.43
N ARG A 627 8.42 2.45 6.67
CA ARG A 627 7.78 3.00 7.89
C ARG A 627 8.53 4.18 8.47
N ASN A 628 7.80 5.10 9.10
CA ASN A 628 8.37 6.31 9.70
C ASN A 628 9.09 5.98 11.03
N PRO A 629 10.38 6.34 11.21
CA PRO A 629 11.11 6.04 12.45
C PRO A 629 10.55 6.71 13.72
N TYR A 630 9.78 7.80 13.61
CA TYR A 630 9.13 8.42 14.77
C TYR A 630 7.87 7.67 15.20
N ASP A 631 7.20 6.99 14.27
CA ASP A 631 6.00 6.19 14.50
C ASP A 631 5.86 5.13 13.39
N LEU A 632 6.13 3.87 13.72
CA LEU A 632 6.22 2.79 12.75
C LEU A 632 4.87 2.44 12.11
N ASP A 633 3.75 2.90 12.67
CA ASP A 633 2.43 2.71 12.07
C ASP A 633 2.11 3.81 11.03
N ARG A 634 3.05 4.72 10.75
CA ARG A 634 2.84 5.87 9.86
C ARG A 634 3.71 5.85 8.60
N VAL A 635 3.19 6.53 7.59
CA VAL A 635 3.85 6.71 6.30
C VAL A 635 5.04 7.68 6.39
N THR A 636 6.01 7.49 5.51
CA THR A 636 7.19 8.35 5.36
C THR A 636 6.98 9.51 4.39
N ALA A 637 5.73 9.77 3.97
CA ALA A 637 5.43 10.40 2.68
C ALA A 637 6.01 9.55 1.52
N GLY A 638 6.08 10.14 0.33
CA GLY A 638 6.80 9.56 -0.79
C GLY A 638 7.33 10.64 -1.73
N SER A 639 8.12 10.28 -2.73
CA SER A 639 8.59 8.93 -3.01
C SER A 639 9.94 8.57 -2.38
N SER A 640 10.69 9.52 -1.81
CA SER A 640 12.02 9.26 -1.20
C SER A 640 11.94 8.81 0.28
N GLY A 641 10.91 8.03 0.63
CA GLY A 641 10.63 7.65 2.02
C GLY A 641 11.74 6.82 2.67
N GLY A 642 12.36 5.88 1.93
CA GLY A 642 13.49 5.11 2.46
C GLY A 642 14.74 5.95 2.68
N THR A 643 15.00 6.95 1.83
CA THR A 643 16.10 7.91 2.06
C THR A 643 15.88 8.69 3.34
N ALA A 644 14.69 9.28 3.50
CA ALA A 644 14.37 10.09 4.68
C ALA A 644 14.33 9.25 5.97
N ALA A 645 13.71 8.07 5.95
CA ALA A 645 13.70 7.17 7.11
C ALA A 645 15.12 6.73 7.51
N SER A 646 15.97 6.41 6.52
CA SER A 646 17.37 6.02 6.77
C SER A 646 18.20 7.16 7.37
N VAL A 647 18.11 8.37 6.84
CA VAL A 647 18.84 9.54 7.39
C VAL A 647 18.33 9.88 8.79
N SER A 648 17.01 9.77 9.02
CA SER A 648 16.39 10.06 10.31
C SER A 648 16.80 9.07 11.40
N ALA A 649 16.84 7.77 11.09
CA ALA A 649 17.31 6.71 11.99
C ALA A 649 18.86 6.62 12.10
N SER A 650 19.59 7.51 11.42
CA SER A 650 21.05 7.52 11.32
C SER A 650 21.63 6.22 10.75
N PHE A 651 21.02 5.67 9.70
CA PHE A 651 21.57 4.55 8.91
C PHE A 651 22.63 5.00 7.90
N GLY A 652 22.78 6.31 7.70
CA GLY A 652 23.84 6.95 6.94
C GLY A 652 23.88 8.43 7.31
N MET A 653 24.82 9.19 6.76
CA MET A 653 24.98 10.60 7.12
C MET A 653 24.01 11.51 6.39
N ILE A 654 23.88 11.27 5.10
CA ILE A 654 23.12 12.11 4.17
C ILE A 654 22.60 11.23 3.05
N GLY A 655 21.52 11.65 2.41
CA GLY A 655 20.97 10.89 1.29
C GLY A 655 20.57 11.75 0.10
N LEU A 656 20.45 11.10 -1.05
CA LEU A 656 19.87 11.67 -2.26
C LEU A 656 18.43 11.21 -2.43
N GLY A 657 17.51 12.16 -2.59
CA GLY A 657 16.15 11.94 -3.04
C GLY A 657 15.90 12.56 -4.41
N SER A 658 14.75 12.26 -5.00
CA SER A 658 14.26 12.93 -6.21
C SER A 658 12.87 13.53 -5.94
N ASP A 659 12.56 14.67 -6.57
CA ASP A 659 11.35 15.48 -6.37
C ASP A 659 10.73 15.89 -7.72
N THR A 660 9.55 15.34 -8.01
CA THR A 660 8.68 15.76 -9.13
C THR A 660 7.57 16.70 -8.66
N GLY A 661 7.16 16.54 -7.40
CA GLY A 661 6.05 17.27 -6.78
C GLY A 661 6.34 17.60 -5.32
N ASN A 662 6.73 16.62 -4.51
CA ASN A 662 7.21 16.88 -3.15
C ASN A 662 8.36 15.96 -2.73
N SER A 663 8.80 15.06 -3.60
CA SER A 663 9.38 13.78 -3.17
C SER A 663 10.74 13.87 -2.47
N ILE A 664 11.35 15.05 -2.32
CA ILE A 664 12.44 15.33 -1.38
C ILE A 664 11.89 15.94 -0.09
N ARG A 665 11.09 17.01 -0.22
CA ARG A 665 10.59 17.85 0.86
C ARG A 665 9.52 17.19 1.73
N GLY A 666 8.61 16.42 1.14
CA GLY A 666 7.58 15.69 1.87
C GLY A 666 8.19 14.63 2.80
N PRO A 667 9.01 13.71 2.27
CA PRO A 667 9.73 12.75 3.10
C PRO A 667 10.64 13.39 4.15
N ALA A 668 11.38 14.45 3.79
CA ALA A 668 12.19 15.17 4.77
C ALA A 668 11.32 15.74 5.90
N GLY A 669 10.19 16.37 5.57
CA GLY A 669 9.27 16.96 6.54
C GLY A 669 8.65 15.92 7.50
N HIS A 670 8.18 14.79 6.98
CA HIS A 670 7.61 13.71 7.81
C HIS A 670 8.63 13.03 8.73
N ASN A 671 9.93 13.16 8.43
CA ASN A 671 11.02 12.51 9.15
C ASN A 671 11.92 13.51 9.90
N GLY A 672 11.48 14.76 10.08
CA GLY A 672 12.20 15.77 10.86
C GLY A 672 13.57 16.12 10.29
N LEU A 673 13.69 16.20 8.96
CA LEU A 673 14.93 16.43 8.23
C LEU A 673 14.89 17.72 7.42
N VAL A 674 16.07 18.12 6.93
CA VAL A 674 16.26 19.15 5.93
C VAL A 674 16.25 18.50 4.54
N GLY A 675 15.54 19.10 3.59
CA GLY A 675 15.53 18.64 2.20
C GLY A 675 15.40 19.82 1.24
N ILE A 676 16.24 19.84 0.21
CA ILE A 676 16.23 20.90 -0.81
C ILE A 676 15.99 20.33 -2.21
N ARG A 677 15.05 20.95 -2.91
CA ARG A 677 14.84 20.86 -4.35
C ARG A 677 15.44 22.13 -4.98
N SER A 678 16.38 21.97 -5.90
CA SER A 678 16.97 23.08 -6.66
C SER A 678 16.01 23.67 -7.68
N THR A 679 16.40 24.81 -8.23
CA THR A 679 15.87 25.36 -9.47
C THR A 679 16.07 24.36 -10.61
N ILE A 680 15.04 24.20 -11.47
CA ILE A 680 15.19 23.36 -12.66
C ILE A 680 16.24 23.97 -13.59
N GLY A 681 17.33 23.22 -13.79
CA GLY A 681 18.49 23.70 -14.54
C GLY A 681 19.71 24.04 -13.69
N LEU A 682 19.64 23.95 -12.35
CA LEU A 682 20.83 24.14 -11.52
C LEU A 682 21.59 22.82 -11.27
N THR A 683 20.90 21.68 -11.22
CA THR A 683 21.48 20.37 -10.92
C THR A 683 21.03 19.33 -11.95
N SER A 684 21.92 18.41 -12.35
CA SER A 684 21.63 17.40 -13.38
C SER A 684 20.63 16.34 -12.96
N ARG A 685 19.78 15.90 -13.89
CA ARG A 685 18.86 14.76 -13.76
C ARG A 685 19.36 13.51 -14.49
N ALA A 686 20.51 13.57 -15.15
CA ALA A 686 21.00 12.47 -15.98
C ALA A 686 21.32 11.23 -15.14
N GLY A 687 20.79 10.09 -15.57
CA GLY A 687 20.89 8.81 -14.85
C GLY A 687 19.96 8.72 -13.64
N ILE A 688 18.97 9.60 -13.51
CA ILE A 688 17.84 9.42 -12.59
C ILE A 688 16.68 8.88 -13.42
N ILE A 689 16.11 7.73 -13.03
CA ILE A 689 14.91 7.19 -13.67
C ILE A 689 13.79 8.22 -13.52
N PRO A 690 13.25 8.75 -14.63
CA PRO A 690 12.36 9.91 -14.60
C PRO A 690 10.94 9.50 -14.18
N LEU A 691 10.20 10.50 -13.69
CA LEU A 691 8.75 10.47 -13.62
C LEU A 691 8.16 11.46 -14.62
N ILE A 692 8.56 12.74 -14.53
CA ILE A 692 8.21 13.77 -15.51
C ILE A 692 9.38 14.76 -15.55
N LEU A 693 10.23 14.69 -16.57
CA LEU A 693 11.49 15.44 -16.62
C LEU A 693 11.26 16.95 -16.50
N ASN A 694 10.15 17.48 -17.00
CA ASN A 694 9.82 18.91 -16.86
C ASN A 694 9.60 19.37 -15.39
N ARG A 695 9.55 18.45 -14.42
CA ARG A 695 9.46 18.74 -12.98
C ARG A 695 10.48 17.98 -12.14
N ASP A 696 11.13 16.96 -12.67
CA ASP A 696 12.07 16.15 -11.89
C ASP A 696 13.33 16.93 -11.49
N ILE A 697 13.73 16.75 -10.25
CA ILE A 697 14.99 17.24 -9.69
C ILE A 697 15.54 16.18 -8.72
N GLY A 698 16.85 15.95 -8.72
CA GLY A 698 17.53 15.24 -7.64
C GLY A 698 18.06 16.22 -6.59
N GLY A 699 18.21 15.80 -5.34
CA GLY A 699 18.78 16.67 -4.31
C GLY A 699 19.00 16.01 -2.94
N PRO A 700 19.75 16.68 -2.05
CA PRO A 700 20.10 16.15 -0.75
C PRO A 700 18.95 16.20 0.28
N ILE A 701 18.92 15.17 1.13
CA ILE A 701 18.13 15.05 2.36
C ILE A 701 19.12 14.80 3.50
N GLY A 702 19.15 15.68 4.48
CA GLY A 702 20.13 15.64 5.57
C GLY A 702 19.54 16.06 6.92
N ARG A 703 20.33 15.89 7.99
CA ARG A 703 19.92 16.25 9.36
C ARG A 703 20.12 17.72 9.66
N THR A 704 21.08 18.37 9.01
CA THR A 704 21.43 19.77 9.22
C THR A 704 21.46 20.54 7.90
N VAL A 705 21.14 21.82 7.93
CA VAL A 705 21.28 22.72 6.76
C VAL A 705 22.73 22.76 6.29
N THR A 706 23.70 22.72 7.22
CA THR A 706 25.13 22.69 6.91
C THR A 706 25.54 21.47 6.07
N ASP A 707 25.15 20.26 6.48
CA ASP A 707 25.51 19.04 5.75
C ASP A 707 24.81 18.99 4.38
N VAL A 708 23.56 19.48 4.31
CA VAL A 708 22.82 19.64 3.06
C VAL A 708 23.54 20.62 2.12
N ALA A 709 24.05 21.76 2.61
CA ALA A 709 24.81 22.72 1.81
C ALA A 709 26.11 22.15 1.26
N ARG A 710 26.84 21.36 2.07
CA ARG A 710 28.08 20.67 1.66
C ARG A 710 27.84 19.67 0.52
N VAL A 711 26.73 18.94 0.56
CA VAL A 711 26.37 18.05 -0.57
C VAL A 711 25.87 18.86 -1.76
N PHE A 712 25.06 19.87 -1.53
CA PHE A 712 24.46 20.69 -2.59
C PHE A 712 25.52 21.36 -3.47
N GLN A 713 26.55 21.99 -2.87
CA GLN A 713 27.60 22.66 -3.64
C GLN A 713 28.37 21.74 -4.60
N ASN A 714 28.37 20.44 -4.35
CA ASN A 714 29.08 19.44 -5.15
C ASN A 714 28.25 18.92 -6.34
N ILE A 715 26.94 19.21 -6.40
CA ILE A 715 26.03 18.69 -7.45
C ILE A 715 25.45 19.77 -8.38
N VAL A 716 25.82 21.03 -8.17
CA VAL A 716 25.39 22.15 -9.01
C VAL A 716 26.24 22.30 -10.26
N GLY A 717 25.63 22.81 -11.33
CA GLY A 717 26.31 23.24 -12.55
C GLY A 717 25.90 22.48 -13.81
N PRO A 718 26.51 22.85 -14.94
CA PRO A 718 26.17 22.29 -16.24
C PRO A 718 26.63 20.83 -16.36
N ASP A 719 25.83 20.04 -17.05
CA ASP A 719 26.05 18.65 -17.40
C ASP A 719 25.62 18.44 -18.87
N PRO A 720 26.54 18.08 -19.77
CA PRO A 720 26.23 17.77 -21.16
C PRO A 720 25.21 16.64 -21.34
N ARG A 721 25.05 15.74 -20.36
CA ARG A 721 24.03 14.68 -20.38
C ARG A 721 22.63 15.18 -20.02
N ASP A 722 22.53 16.41 -19.53
CA ASP A 722 21.27 17.05 -19.20
C ASP A 722 21.28 18.53 -19.65
N PRO A 723 20.92 18.82 -20.92
CA PRO A 723 20.99 20.16 -21.50
C PRO A 723 20.19 21.24 -20.77
N VAL A 724 19.24 20.88 -19.88
CA VAL A 724 18.55 21.87 -19.05
C VAL A 724 19.51 22.61 -18.12
N THR A 725 20.66 22.00 -17.81
CA THR A 725 21.64 22.53 -16.87
C THR A 725 22.53 23.62 -17.46
N ASP A 726 22.55 23.82 -18.78
CA ASP A 726 23.22 24.95 -19.43
C ASP A 726 22.68 26.31 -18.94
N ARG A 727 21.46 26.30 -18.38
CA ARG A 727 20.85 27.46 -17.75
C ARG A 727 21.60 27.95 -16.52
N SER A 728 22.28 27.05 -15.80
CA SER A 728 23.04 27.40 -14.60
C SER A 728 24.15 28.42 -14.88
N THR A 729 24.69 28.45 -16.11
CA THR A 729 25.75 29.36 -16.54
C THR A 729 25.28 30.47 -17.49
N ASN A 730 24.04 30.40 -17.97
CA ASN A 730 23.46 31.43 -18.83
C ASN A 730 23.04 32.66 -18.02
N SER A 731 23.80 33.74 -18.11
CA SER A 731 23.58 34.98 -17.33
C SER A 731 22.24 35.68 -17.60
N SER A 732 21.56 35.40 -18.72
CA SER A 732 20.23 35.94 -19.00
C SER A 732 19.11 35.16 -18.30
N ILE A 733 19.39 33.91 -17.87
CA ILE A 733 18.44 33.02 -17.19
C ILE A 733 18.76 32.92 -15.70
N ASN A 734 20.04 32.73 -15.37
CA ASN A 734 20.59 32.77 -14.03
C ASN A 734 21.37 34.08 -13.82
N PRO A 735 20.73 35.16 -13.36
CA PRO A 735 21.42 36.42 -13.08
C PRO A 735 22.34 36.37 -11.86
N TYR A 736 22.23 35.34 -11.01
CA TYR A 736 23.03 35.19 -9.78
C TYR A 736 24.34 34.42 -10.01
N GLY A 737 24.46 33.69 -11.13
CA GLY A 737 25.57 32.78 -11.38
C GLY A 737 25.56 31.56 -10.46
N ILE A 738 26.61 30.75 -10.51
CA ILE A 738 26.82 29.65 -9.57
C ILE A 738 27.82 30.14 -8.51
N PRO A 739 27.43 30.19 -7.23
CA PRO A 739 28.37 30.53 -6.15
C PRO A 739 29.53 29.53 -6.08
N ALA A 740 30.72 30.01 -5.70
CA ALA A 740 31.90 29.15 -5.54
C ALA A 740 31.73 28.03 -4.50
N ASN A 741 30.94 28.29 -3.44
CA ASN A 741 30.45 27.29 -2.51
C ASN A 741 29.12 27.79 -1.90
N TYR A 742 28.29 26.87 -1.38
CA TYR A 742 27.02 27.26 -0.75
C TYR A 742 27.14 27.42 0.78
N THR A 743 28.20 26.90 1.37
CA THR A 743 28.47 27.02 2.81
C THR A 743 28.80 28.44 3.25
N GLN A 744 29.24 29.33 2.34
CA GLN A 744 29.43 30.75 2.63
C GLN A 744 28.14 31.46 3.07
N PHE A 745 26.97 30.98 2.65
CA PHE A 745 25.68 31.59 3.00
C PHE A 745 25.19 31.21 4.40
N LEU A 746 25.98 30.41 5.13
CA LEU A 746 25.75 30.00 6.51
C LEU A 746 26.46 30.94 7.52
N LYS A 747 27.08 32.04 7.07
CA LYS A 747 27.77 33.01 7.91
C LYS A 747 27.26 34.43 7.68
N ALA A 748 27.10 35.21 8.76
CA ALA A 748 26.52 36.56 8.73
C ALA A 748 27.22 37.54 7.76
N ASP A 749 28.52 37.36 7.54
CA ASP A 749 29.39 38.18 6.68
C ASP A 749 29.59 37.62 5.25
N GLY A 750 29.05 36.43 4.95
CA GLY A 750 29.21 35.79 3.63
C GLY A 750 28.63 36.58 2.45
N LEU A 751 27.61 37.42 2.71
CA LEU A 751 27.03 38.32 1.71
C LEU A 751 27.98 39.46 1.29
N GLU A 752 28.85 39.96 2.18
CA GLU A 752 29.86 40.96 1.83
C GLU A 752 31.11 40.32 1.17
N ALA A 753 31.52 39.13 1.61
CA ALA A 753 32.65 38.40 1.02
C ALA A 753 32.40 37.97 -0.44
N SER A 754 31.17 37.61 -0.80
CA SER A 754 30.76 37.29 -2.18
C SER A 754 30.95 38.44 -3.18
N ARG A 755 31.01 39.70 -2.71
CA ARG A 755 31.28 40.87 -3.55
C ARG A 755 32.78 41.13 -3.76
N LEU A 756 33.67 40.50 -3.01
CA LEU A 756 35.10 40.83 -2.94
C LEU A 756 36.06 39.76 -3.46
N GLY A 757 35.59 38.55 -3.83
CA GLY A 757 36.29 37.64 -4.75
C GLY A 757 37.64 37.05 -4.30
N GLY A 758 37.95 36.95 -3.01
CA GLY A 758 39.23 36.38 -2.50
C GLY A 758 39.10 34.97 -1.88
N GLN A 759 40.03 34.07 -2.20
CA GLN A 759 39.98 32.63 -1.86
C GLN A 759 40.55 32.24 -0.47
N ASP A 760 41.23 33.15 0.25
CA ASP A 760 42.13 32.78 1.35
C ASP A 760 41.73 33.21 2.79
N ASP A 761 40.58 33.86 3.03
CA ASP A 761 40.27 34.47 4.36
C ASP A 761 39.20 33.73 5.21
N TRP A 762 38.70 32.58 4.77
CA TRP A 762 37.48 31.96 5.31
C TRP A 762 37.61 31.29 6.70
N ARG A 763 38.84 31.10 7.21
CA ARG A 763 39.10 30.51 8.54
C ARG A 763 39.13 31.54 9.68
N ARG A 764 39.09 32.86 9.41
CA ARG A 764 39.27 33.91 10.43
C ARG A 764 38.14 34.92 10.61
N ALA A 765 37.07 34.88 9.84
CA ALA A 765 35.99 35.83 10.01
C ALA A 765 34.94 35.33 11.04
N GLN A 766 35.07 35.84 12.27
CA GLN A 766 34.22 35.62 13.43
C GLN A 766 33.14 36.73 13.53
N THR A 767 32.00 36.53 12.88
CA THR A 767 30.74 37.04 13.44
C THR A 767 29.78 35.87 13.61
N ASP A 768 29.91 35.19 14.75
CA ASP A 768 29.25 33.91 15.10
C ASP A 768 27.75 34.03 15.44
N ASN A 769 27.07 35.14 15.10
CA ASN A 769 25.65 35.30 15.39
C ASN A 769 24.78 35.04 14.15
N PRO A 770 24.25 33.82 13.96
CA PRO A 770 23.41 33.47 12.81
C PRO A 770 22.11 34.28 12.75
N LEU A 771 21.68 34.94 13.83
CA LEU A 771 20.47 35.78 13.82
C LEU A 771 20.65 37.05 12.98
N LEU A 772 21.89 37.51 12.77
CA LEU A 772 22.17 38.65 11.89
C LEU A 772 21.80 38.35 10.43
N LEU A 773 21.78 37.07 10.03
CA LEU A 773 21.39 36.65 8.67
C LEU A 773 19.92 36.93 8.35
N LEU A 774 19.06 37.01 9.36
CA LEU A 774 17.63 37.30 9.20
C LEU A 774 17.34 38.80 9.23
N GLN A 775 18.28 39.63 9.72
CA GLN A 775 18.08 41.07 9.78
C GLN A 775 17.92 41.65 8.37
N GLY A 776 16.81 42.36 8.17
CA GLY A 776 16.49 42.98 6.88
C GLY A 776 15.95 42.00 5.83
N LYS A 777 15.89 40.69 6.12
CA LYS A 777 15.20 39.73 5.24
C LYS A 777 13.69 39.91 5.36
N THR A 778 13.01 39.99 4.23
CA THR A 778 11.55 40.13 4.16
C THR A 778 10.94 38.81 3.72
N ILE A 779 10.06 38.24 4.54
CA ILE A 779 9.50 36.90 4.34
C ILE A 779 7.98 36.99 4.20
N GLY A 780 7.45 36.47 3.09
CA GLY A 780 6.02 36.43 2.80
C GLY A 780 5.35 35.15 3.31
N VAL A 781 4.24 35.27 4.04
CA VAL A 781 3.52 34.12 4.61
C VAL A 781 2.34 33.72 3.73
N VAL A 782 2.36 32.51 3.16
CA VAL A 782 1.29 32.02 2.27
C VAL A 782 0.23 31.26 3.08
N ARG A 783 -0.78 31.99 3.56
CA ARG A 783 -1.88 31.41 4.36
C ARG A 783 -2.88 30.59 3.56
N LYS A 784 -3.08 30.93 2.29
CA LYS A 784 -4.17 30.36 1.48
C LYS A 784 -4.13 28.84 1.30
N ILE A 785 -2.94 28.25 1.33
CA ILE A 785 -2.74 26.79 1.24
C ILE A 785 -2.61 26.11 2.60
N SER A 786 -2.34 26.88 3.65
CA SER A 786 -2.12 26.33 4.99
C SER A 786 -3.37 26.37 5.84
N ASP A 787 -4.08 27.49 5.86
CA ASP A 787 -5.27 27.75 6.69
C ASP A 787 -6.55 27.19 6.05
N VAL A 788 -6.52 25.92 5.63
CA VAL A 788 -7.67 25.21 5.07
C VAL A 788 -8.46 24.48 6.16
N PRO A 789 -9.78 24.25 6.01
CA PRO A 789 -10.59 23.59 7.04
C PRO A 789 -10.11 22.18 7.45
N THR A 790 -9.33 21.53 6.58
CA THR A 790 -8.78 20.19 6.76
C THR A 790 -7.36 20.18 7.33
N ALA A 791 -6.80 21.33 7.70
CA ALA A 791 -5.48 21.43 8.31
C ALA A 791 -5.52 21.02 9.79
N ASP A 792 -4.50 20.29 10.23
CA ASP A 792 -4.32 19.91 11.62
C ASP A 792 -3.95 21.15 12.46
N ARG A 793 -4.70 21.33 13.54
CA ARG A 793 -4.55 22.50 14.41
C ARG A 793 -3.17 22.61 15.04
N GLU A 794 -2.53 21.49 15.42
CA GLU A 794 -1.20 21.54 16.02
C GLU A 794 -0.15 21.94 14.98
N PHE A 795 -0.27 21.46 13.75
CA PHE A 795 0.63 21.85 12.66
C PHE A 795 0.51 23.34 12.31
N LEU A 796 -0.71 23.89 12.34
CA LEU A 796 -0.91 25.33 12.20
C LEU A 796 -0.34 26.13 13.37
N LEU A 797 -0.43 25.63 14.61
CA LEU A 797 0.18 26.27 15.77
C LEU A 797 1.71 26.28 15.68
N LEU A 798 2.33 25.17 15.27
CA LEU A 798 3.77 25.11 15.00
C LEU A 798 4.19 26.08 13.90
N PHE A 799 3.40 26.17 12.83
CA PHE A 799 3.67 27.14 11.77
C PHE A 799 3.57 28.60 12.25
N ASN A 800 2.54 28.91 13.04
CA ASN A 800 2.39 30.24 13.66
C ASN A 800 3.57 30.57 14.58
N GLN A 801 4.04 29.59 15.35
CA GLN A 801 5.23 29.75 16.19
C GLN A 801 6.48 30.03 15.34
N ALA A 802 6.69 29.28 14.25
CA ALA A 802 7.82 29.51 13.35
C ALA A 802 7.84 30.93 12.77
N ILE A 803 6.68 31.50 12.45
CA ILE A 803 6.56 32.89 12.00
C ILE A 803 6.96 33.88 13.10
N VAL A 804 6.54 33.61 14.34
CA VAL A 804 6.94 34.42 15.52
C VAL A 804 8.45 34.34 15.73
N ASP A 805 9.04 33.16 15.62
CA ASP A 805 10.48 32.95 15.78
C ASP A 805 11.29 33.73 14.73
N LEU A 806 10.88 33.67 13.45
CA LEU A 806 11.48 34.46 12.37
C LEU A 806 11.37 35.97 12.60
N ARG A 807 10.19 36.44 13.05
CA ARG A 807 9.96 37.85 13.37
C ARG A 807 10.86 38.31 14.52
N ASN A 808 10.95 37.51 15.59
CA ASN A 808 11.78 37.80 16.76
C ASN A 808 13.27 37.80 16.43
N ALA A 809 13.69 37.03 15.43
CA ALA A 809 15.06 37.02 14.93
C ALA A 809 15.39 38.16 13.95
N GLY A 810 14.45 39.09 13.70
CA GLY A 810 14.69 40.30 12.93
C GLY A 810 14.27 40.25 11.46
N ALA A 811 13.57 39.20 11.03
CA ALA A 811 12.96 39.16 9.70
C ALA A 811 11.69 40.04 9.64
N ASN A 812 11.52 40.78 8.56
CA ASN A 812 10.29 41.50 8.26
C ASN A 812 9.24 40.52 7.72
N ILE A 813 8.17 40.29 8.47
CA ILE A 813 7.11 39.36 8.06
C ILE A 813 6.00 40.09 7.30
N VAL A 814 5.78 39.70 6.05
CA VAL A 814 4.61 40.10 5.26
C VAL A 814 3.56 39.00 5.41
N GLU A 815 2.63 39.20 6.35
CA GLU A 815 1.50 38.29 6.54
C GLU A 815 0.56 38.31 5.31
N ASN A 816 -0.12 37.19 5.06
CA ASN A 816 -1.07 37.02 3.97
C ASN A 816 -0.50 37.37 2.59
N PHE A 817 0.75 36.97 2.33
CA PHE A 817 1.32 37.07 1.00
C PHE A 817 0.49 36.24 0.01
N THR A 818 0.09 36.87 -1.10
CA THR A 818 -0.72 36.26 -2.16
C THR A 818 0.00 36.33 -3.49
N ILE A 819 -0.10 35.28 -4.31
CA ILE A 819 0.42 35.30 -5.68
C ILE A 819 -0.71 35.71 -6.63
N THR A 820 -0.66 36.92 -7.17
CA THR A 820 -1.74 37.46 -8.01
C THR A 820 -1.93 36.69 -9.31
N GLY A 821 -3.16 36.61 -9.82
CA GLY A 821 -3.48 36.02 -11.11
C GLY A 821 -3.69 34.50 -11.10
N ASN A 822 -3.78 33.87 -9.92
CA ASN A 822 -3.99 32.42 -9.78
C ASN A 822 -4.81 32.07 -8.51
N SER A 823 -5.10 30.77 -8.33
CA SER A 823 -5.90 30.27 -7.19
C SER A 823 -5.20 30.42 -5.82
N LEU A 824 -3.89 30.66 -5.79
CA LEU A 824 -3.12 30.96 -4.58
C LEU A 824 -3.15 32.46 -4.21
N GLY A 825 -3.83 33.31 -4.97
CA GLY A 825 -3.96 34.75 -4.70
C GLY A 825 -5.38 35.29 -4.71
N ASP A 826 -5.70 36.16 -5.67
CA ASP A 826 -6.95 36.92 -5.80
C ASP A 826 -8.16 36.10 -6.25
N LYS A 827 -7.97 34.82 -6.63
CA LYS A 827 -9.05 33.91 -7.01
C LYS A 827 -9.26 32.82 -6.01
N ASP A 828 -10.51 32.50 -5.69
CA ASP A 828 -10.85 31.43 -4.76
C ASP A 828 -10.19 30.10 -5.14
N TRP A 829 -9.65 29.44 -4.11
CA TRP A 829 -9.06 28.12 -4.22
C TRP A 829 -10.17 27.08 -4.01
N PRO A 830 -10.61 26.35 -5.05
CA PRO A 830 -11.78 25.46 -4.92
C PRO A 830 -11.46 24.14 -4.21
N GLY A 831 -10.22 23.90 -3.76
CA GLY A 831 -9.86 22.68 -3.05
C GLY A 831 -9.77 21.41 -3.92
N THR A 832 -10.07 21.49 -5.22
CA THR A 832 -10.23 20.34 -6.13
C THR A 832 -8.94 19.85 -6.80
N GLY A 833 -7.75 20.22 -6.30
CA GLY A 833 -6.46 19.72 -6.80
C GLY A 833 -6.05 20.17 -8.21
N ASN A 834 -6.94 20.82 -8.98
CA ASN A 834 -6.63 21.39 -10.29
C ASN A 834 -6.09 22.81 -10.14
N TRP A 835 -4.84 23.00 -10.57
CA TRP A 835 -4.19 24.30 -10.68
C TRP A 835 -4.89 25.11 -11.77
N TYR A 836 -5.14 26.39 -11.51
CA TYR A 836 -5.55 27.34 -12.53
C TYR A 836 -4.38 28.24 -12.85
N VAL A 837 -3.83 28.08 -14.05
CA VAL A 837 -2.77 28.96 -14.55
C VAL A 837 -3.11 29.38 -15.98
N GLY A 838 -3.88 30.47 -16.12
CA GLY A 838 -4.17 31.09 -17.42
C GLY A 838 -5.60 31.59 -17.59
N TYR A 839 -5.77 32.55 -18.49
CA TYR A 839 -7.06 33.08 -18.95
C TYR A 839 -7.21 32.82 -20.46
N GLY A 840 -8.43 32.52 -20.90
CA GLY A 840 -8.80 32.72 -22.31
C GLY A 840 -8.79 34.22 -22.66
N ALA A 841 -8.67 34.55 -23.94
CA ALA A 841 -8.61 35.94 -24.45
C ALA A 841 -9.84 36.83 -24.09
N ASN A 842 -10.87 36.26 -23.47
CA ASN A 842 -12.14 36.86 -23.09
C ASN A 842 -12.38 36.86 -21.56
N GLY A 843 -11.37 36.53 -20.74
CA GLY A 843 -11.50 36.51 -19.28
C GLY A 843 -12.19 35.25 -18.70
N SER A 844 -12.54 34.26 -19.52
CA SER A 844 -13.09 32.99 -19.03
C SER A 844 -12.03 32.12 -18.34
N SER A 845 -12.42 31.49 -17.24
CA SER A 845 -11.61 30.49 -16.52
C SER A 845 -11.40 29.25 -17.39
N VAL A 846 -10.15 28.93 -17.74
CA VAL A 846 -9.80 27.66 -18.37
C VAL A 846 -9.21 26.76 -17.29
N SER A 847 -9.86 25.62 -17.02
CA SER A 847 -9.34 24.58 -16.13
C SER A 847 -8.10 23.95 -16.76
N THR A 848 -6.94 24.04 -16.10
CA THR A 848 -5.68 23.52 -16.67
C THR A 848 -5.38 22.14 -16.12
N SER A 849 -6.13 21.12 -16.58
CA SER A 849 -5.74 19.71 -16.42
C SER A 849 -4.42 19.38 -17.13
N ASN A 850 -4.00 20.23 -18.08
CA ASN A 850 -2.81 20.05 -18.92
C ASN A 850 -1.49 20.55 -18.28
N ALA A 851 -1.48 21.02 -17.03
CA ALA A 851 -0.25 21.42 -16.35
C ALA A 851 0.60 20.22 -15.87
N LEU A 852 -0.01 19.03 -15.74
CA LEU A 852 0.66 17.84 -15.23
C LEU A 852 1.55 17.16 -16.26
N CYS A 853 1.23 17.27 -17.56
CA CYS A 853 2.04 16.73 -18.65
C CYS A 853 2.57 15.33 -18.42
N PRO A 854 1.68 14.33 -18.57
CA PRO A 854 1.94 12.95 -18.18
C PRO A 854 2.88 12.23 -19.18
N ASN A 855 4.07 12.80 -19.41
CA ASN A 855 5.07 12.33 -20.37
C ASN A 855 5.96 11.23 -19.80
N PHE A 856 5.55 10.63 -18.68
CA PHE A 856 6.26 9.53 -18.04
C PHE A 856 6.63 8.43 -19.02
N ARG A 857 5.73 8.10 -19.96
CA ARG A 857 6.01 7.11 -20.99
C ARG A 857 7.19 7.50 -21.88
N GLU A 858 7.16 8.71 -22.44
CA GLU A 858 8.23 9.23 -23.32
C GLU A 858 9.57 9.29 -22.56
N ASP A 859 9.54 9.85 -21.34
CA ASP A 859 10.73 10.03 -20.51
C ASP A 859 11.32 8.67 -20.07
N LEU A 860 10.47 7.74 -19.63
CA LEU A 860 10.91 6.41 -19.21
C LEU A 860 11.42 5.57 -20.38
N ASP A 861 10.71 5.54 -21.52
CA ASP A 861 11.15 4.79 -22.70
C ASP A 861 12.50 5.32 -23.20
N THR A 862 12.71 6.64 -23.15
CA THR A 862 13.99 7.28 -23.49
C THR A 862 15.12 6.83 -22.54
N TYR A 863 14.85 6.78 -21.24
CA TYR A 863 15.81 6.25 -20.27
C TYR A 863 16.11 4.76 -20.55
N LEU A 864 15.08 3.93 -20.67
CA LEU A 864 15.19 2.47 -20.83
C LEU A 864 15.91 2.05 -22.11
N ALA A 865 15.81 2.86 -23.18
CA ALA A 865 16.53 2.64 -24.43
C ALA A 865 18.05 2.52 -24.24
N THR A 866 18.60 3.18 -23.21
CA THR A 866 20.04 3.14 -22.89
C THR A 866 20.35 2.43 -21.58
N ALA A 867 19.34 2.09 -20.78
CA ALA A 867 19.49 1.41 -19.50
C ALA A 867 20.01 -0.04 -19.65
N GLY A 868 20.55 -0.60 -18.56
CA GLY A 868 21.00 -2.00 -18.50
C GLY A 868 19.87 -3.02 -18.37
N ALA A 869 18.62 -2.57 -18.17
CA ALA A 869 17.44 -3.41 -17.99
C ALA A 869 17.09 -4.24 -19.24
N LYS A 870 16.54 -5.45 -19.07
CA LYS A 870 15.99 -6.23 -20.20
C LYS A 870 14.74 -5.60 -20.80
N LEU A 871 13.86 -5.05 -19.96
CA LEU A 871 12.63 -4.38 -20.38
C LEU A 871 12.98 -2.98 -20.89
N LYS A 872 12.51 -2.65 -22.11
CA LYS A 872 12.93 -1.45 -22.83
C LYS A 872 11.85 -0.39 -22.96
N THR A 873 10.62 -0.71 -22.58
CA THR A 873 9.50 0.23 -22.64
C THR A 873 8.56 0.09 -21.45
N LEU A 874 7.79 1.14 -21.19
CA LEU A 874 6.67 1.15 -20.25
C LEU A 874 5.65 0.03 -20.55
N ASN A 875 5.43 -0.26 -21.84
CA ASN A 875 4.58 -1.37 -22.28
C ASN A 875 5.15 -2.72 -21.82
N ASP A 876 6.45 -2.95 -22.03
CA ASP A 876 7.08 -4.22 -21.61
C ASP A 876 6.93 -4.42 -20.10
N ILE A 877 7.16 -3.37 -19.32
CA ILE A 877 6.95 -3.36 -17.87
C ILE A 877 5.49 -3.66 -17.51
N TYR A 878 4.53 -3.03 -18.19
CA TYR A 878 3.11 -3.24 -17.94
C TYR A 878 2.67 -4.70 -18.19
N TYR A 879 3.17 -5.31 -19.28
CA TYR A 879 2.85 -6.69 -19.64
C TYR A 879 3.56 -7.73 -18.78
N ASP A 880 4.80 -7.46 -18.37
CA ASP A 880 5.58 -8.32 -17.46
C ASP A 880 4.89 -8.47 -16.09
N GLY A 881 4.28 -7.39 -15.60
CA GLY A 881 3.55 -7.41 -14.33
C GLY A 881 4.44 -7.27 -13.08
N GLY A 882 5.76 -7.05 -13.25
CA GLY A 882 6.74 -6.85 -12.18
C GLY A 882 6.66 -5.50 -11.45
N TYR A 883 5.45 -5.03 -11.15
CA TYR A 883 5.18 -3.79 -10.42
C TYR A 883 4.11 -3.99 -9.33
N HIS A 884 4.15 -3.16 -8.30
CA HIS A 884 3.22 -3.21 -7.18
C HIS A 884 1.85 -2.77 -7.69
N PRO A 885 0.76 -3.51 -7.49
CA PRO A 885 -0.46 -3.11 -8.18
C PRO A 885 -1.12 -1.80 -7.69
N SER A 886 -0.60 -1.14 -6.63
CA SER A 886 -1.00 0.25 -6.31
C SER A 886 -0.52 1.25 -7.36
N THR A 887 0.44 0.85 -8.20
CA THR A 887 0.92 1.63 -9.33
C THR A 887 0.11 1.37 -10.60
N LEU A 888 -0.73 0.33 -10.64
CA LEU A 888 -1.51 -0.05 -11.83
C LEU A 888 -2.36 1.10 -12.36
N GLY A 889 -3.06 1.84 -11.49
CA GLY A 889 -3.88 2.98 -11.90
C GLY A 889 -3.07 4.08 -12.59
N ASN A 890 -1.91 4.42 -12.04
CA ASN A 890 -0.99 5.39 -12.64
C ASN A 890 -0.38 4.85 -13.94
N MET A 891 0.04 3.58 -13.95
CA MET A 891 0.63 2.92 -15.12
C MET A 891 -0.34 2.95 -16.31
N VAL A 892 -1.59 2.54 -16.08
CA VAL A 892 -2.66 2.57 -17.08
C VAL A 892 -2.97 4.01 -17.49
N SER A 893 -2.97 4.97 -16.55
CA SER A 893 -3.16 6.38 -16.86
C SER A 893 -2.07 6.92 -17.79
N TYR A 894 -0.79 6.59 -17.56
CA TYR A 894 0.32 7.02 -18.42
C TYR A 894 0.36 6.29 -19.76
N LEU A 895 -0.11 5.04 -19.83
CA LEU A 895 -0.27 4.31 -21.09
C LEU A 895 -1.40 4.88 -21.97
N ASN A 896 -2.49 5.32 -21.33
CA ASN A 896 -3.67 5.87 -22.00
C ASN A 896 -3.55 7.37 -22.31
N ALA A 897 -2.65 8.09 -21.61
CA ALA A 897 -2.40 9.49 -21.88
C ALA A 897 -1.94 9.66 -23.34
N TYR A 898 -2.46 10.68 -24.01
CA TYR A 898 -2.18 10.96 -25.42
C TYR A 898 -0.66 11.18 -25.62
N ASN A 899 -0.09 10.65 -26.71
CA ASN A 899 1.31 10.84 -27.12
C ASN A 899 1.59 12.32 -27.52
N GLY A 900 1.47 13.25 -26.58
CA GLY A 900 2.06 14.58 -26.70
C GLY A 900 3.51 14.50 -26.31
N SER A 901 4.42 15.07 -27.10
CA SER A 901 5.81 15.20 -26.69
C SER A 901 5.92 16.24 -25.58
N SER A 902 6.90 16.06 -24.70
CA SER A 902 7.43 17.11 -23.83
C SER A 902 7.77 18.41 -24.56
N THR A 903 7.89 18.43 -25.88
CA THR A 903 8.19 19.63 -26.67
C THR A 903 6.96 20.28 -27.32
N ASP A 904 5.76 19.71 -27.19
CA ASP A 904 4.59 20.22 -27.90
C ASP A 904 4.11 21.58 -27.36
N LEU A 905 4.04 22.57 -28.25
CA LEU A 905 3.46 23.90 -28.01
C LEU A 905 2.04 24.01 -28.60
N PRO A 906 1.17 24.91 -28.11
CA PRO A 906 -0.18 25.02 -28.63
C PRO A 906 -0.17 25.49 -30.09
N THR A 907 -0.88 24.78 -30.97
CA THR A 907 -1.05 25.16 -32.37
C THR A 907 -1.86 26.45 -32.52
N PRO A 908 -1.78 27.18 -33.65
CA PRO A 908 -2.61 28.37 -33.87
C PRO A 908 -4.12 28.11 -33.71
N GLN A 909 -4.60 26.92 -34.11
CA GLN A 909 -5.98 26.51 -33.95
C GLN A 909 -6.35 26.25 -32.48
N GLN A 910 -5.46 25.61 -31.71
CA GLN A 910 -5.64 25.43 -30.27
C GLN A 910 -5.68 26.77 -29.53
N LYS A 911 -4.83 27.72 -29.91
CA LYS A 911 -4.86 29.10 -29.38
C LYS A 911 -6.16 29.80 -29.71
N ALA A 912 -6.68 29.65 -30.93
CA ALA A 912 -7.97 30.19 -31.35
C ALA A 912 -9.16 29.57 -30.58
N MET A 913 -9.02 28.33 -30.11
CA MET A 913 -9.99 27.63 -29.25
C MET A 913 -9.82 27.94 -27.75
N GLY A 914 -8.90 28.83 -27.37
CA GLY A 914 -8.66 29.20 -25.97
C GLY A 914 -7.82 28.19 -25.17
N VAL A 915 -7.14 27.24 -25.84
CA VAL A 915 -6.17 26.35 -25.18
C VAL A 915 -4.86 27.11 -24.98
N VAL A 916 -4.53 27.37 -23.71
CA VAL A 916 -3.34 28.16 -23.34
C VAL A 916 -2.18 27.28 -22.86
N CYS A 917 -2.45 26.10 -22.28
CA CYS A 917 -1.42 25.23 -21.69
C CYS A 917 -1.17 23.95 -22.49
N THR A 918 0.11 23.65 -22.72
CA THR A 918 0.62 22.37 -23.26
C THR A 918 1.83 21.91 -22.44
N CYS A 919 2.56 20.88 -22.91
CA CYS A 919 3.65 20.32 -22.15
C CYS A 919 4.92 21.11 -22.12
N GLY A 920 5.51 21.40 -23.28
CA GLY A 920 6.71 22.24 -23.38
C GLY A 920 7.84 21.89 -22.41
N SER A 921 8.96 22.60 -22.55
CA SER A 921 10.01 22.55 -21.53
C SER A 921 9.60 23.35 -20.29
N ASP A 922 10.41 23.29 -19.23
CA ASP A 922 10.24 24.20 -18.08
C ASP A 922 10.31 25.70 -18.45
N LEU A 923 10.88 26.07 -19.62
CA LEU A 923 10.90 27.47 -20.09
C LEU A 923 9.73 27.81 -21.00
N ASP A 924 9.38 26.88 -21.89
CA ASP A 924 8.49 27.16 -23.01
C ASP A 924 7.04 26.83 -22.68
N ASN A 925 6.81 26.12 -21.56
CA ASN A 925 5.47 25.91 -21.04
C ASN A 925 4.85 27.26 -20.65
N PRO A 926 3.85 27.75 -21.41
CA PRO A 926 3.33 29.11 -21.25
C PRO A 926 2.64 29.32 -19.90
N CYS A 927 2.06 28.27 -19.33
CA CYS A 927 1.35 28.35 -18.06
C CYS A 927 2.33 28.35 -16.90
N ARG A 928 3.31 27.44 -16.89
CA ARG A 928 4.42 27.51 -15.93
C ARG A 928 5.12 28.86 -15.95
N LEU A 929 5.41 29.40 -17.14
CA LEU A 929 6.02 30.72 -17.28
C LEU A 929 5.11 31.80 -16.70
N ALA A 930 3.81 31.78 -17.00
CA ALA A 930 2.86 32.73 -16.41
C ALA A 930 2.83 32.65 -14.88
N PHE A 931 2.84 31.44 -14.30
CA PHE A 931 2.86 31.28 -12.84
C PHE A 931 4.18 31.73 -12.22
N ARG A 932 5.32 31.39 -12.83
CA ARG A 932 6.64 31.87 -12.42
C ARG A 932 6.71 33.40 -12.44
N THR A 933 6.26 34.02 -13.53
CA THR A 933 6.21 35.47 -13.67
C THR A 933 5.31 36.10 -12.60
N ALA A 934 4.12 35.54 -12.37
CA ALA A 934 3.22 36.01 -11.32
C ALA A 934 3.81 35.87 -9.90
N LEU A 935 4.51 34.77 -9.62
CA LEU A 935 5.25 34.56 -8.36
C LEU A 935 6.30 35.65 -8.18
N ILE A 936 7.19 35.83 -9.17
CA ILE A 936 8.28 36.81 -9.10
C ILE A 936 7.71 38.23 -8.95
N GLN A 937 6.74 38.61 -9.78
CA GLN A 937 6.11 39.93 -9.71
C GLN A 937 5.42 40.18 -8.36
N SER A 938 4.76 39.17 -7.79
CA SER A 938 4.15 39.30 -6.46
C SER A 938 5.21 39.47 -5.38
N MET A 939 6.32 38.74 -5.46
CA MET A 939 7.46 38.89 -4.54
C MET A 939 8.10 40.28 -4.68
N ASP A 940 8.26 40.80 -5.90
CA ASP A 940 8.85 42.11 -6.14
C ASP A 940 7.95 43.24 -5.64
N ASN A 941 6.64 43.17 -5.92
CA ASN A 941 5.65 44.13 -5.44
C ASN A 941 5.61 44.20 -3.91
N ALA A 942 5.70 43.05 -3.25
CA ALA A 942 5.72 42.96 -1.79
C ALA A 942 7.13 43.12 -1.18
N LYS A 943 8.17 43.26 -2.01
CA LYS A 943 9.59 43.31 -1.61
C LYS A 943 10.00 42.13 -0.72
N VAL A 944 9.51 40.94 -1.04
CA VAL A 944 9.77 39.70 -0.31
C VAL A 944 10.98 38.99 -0.92
N ASP A 945 11.89 38.51 -0.06
CA ASP A 945 13.07 37.72 -0.42
C ASP A 945 12.71 36.24 -0.62
N ALA A 946 11.89 35.69 0.29
CA ALA A 946 11.41 34.32 0.24
C ALA A 946 10.00 34.20 0.81
N ILE A 947 9.25 33.18 0.39
CA ILE A 947 7.93 32.88 0.92
C ILE A 947 7.95 31.60 1.76
N ILE A 948 7.07 31.54 2.77
CA ILE A 948 6.97 30.40 3.68
C ILE A 948 5.54 29.89 3.85
N TYR A 949 5.45 28.59 4.12
CA TYR A 949 4.23 27.85 4.46
C TYR A 949 4.60 26.49 5.07
N PRO A 950 3.71 25.81 5.81
CA PRO A 950 3.97 24.45 6.28
C PRO A 950 4.09 23.51 5.09
N GLY A 951 5.17 22.72 5.01
CA GLY A 951 5.35 21.76 3.91
C GLY A 951 4.23 20.73 3.83
N TRP A 952 3.68 20.36 5.00
CA TRP A 952 2.45 19.62 5.18
C TRP A 952 1.60 20.30 6.26
N SER A 953 0.29 20.46 6.04
CA SER A 953 -0.66 20.96 7.03
C SER A 953 -1.23 19.88 7.95
N ASN A 954 -0.88 18.61 7.73
CA ASN A 954 -1.38 17.46 8.49
C ASN A 954 -0.23 16.53 8.91
N PRO A 955 -0.40 15.79 10.02
CA PRO A 955 0.59 14.80 10.45
C PRO A 955 0.72 13.66 9.43
N PRO A 956 1.87 12.95 9.43
CA PRO A 956 2.01 11.73 8.65
C PRO A 956 0.85 10.77 8.92
N ARG A 957 0.16 10.29 7.89
CA ARG A 957 -1.00 9.40 8.07
C ARG A 957 -0.60 8.02 8.60
N LEU A 958 -1.57 7.32 9.17
CA LEU A 958 -1.43 5.90 9.44
C LEU A 958 -1.27 5.14 8.12
N ILE A 959 -0.49 4.06 8.15
CA ILE A 959 -0.36 3.16 7.01
C ILE A 959 -1.73 2.53 6.74
N GLY A 960 -2.21 2.66 5.50
CA GLY A 960 -3.53 2.18 5.09
C GLY A 960 -4.67 3.19 5.27
N ASP A 961 -4.40 4.37 5.85
CA ASP A 961 -5.36 5.48 5.95
C ASP A 961 -5.36 6.34 4.66
N TYR A 962 -6.37 6.10 3.83
CA TYR A 962 -6.59 6.86 2.60
C TYR A 962 -7.62 7.98 2.75
N ASP A 963 -8.37 8.01 3.85
CA ASP A 963 -9.56 8.84 4.04
C ASP A 963 -9.28 10.16 4.77
N SER A 964 -8.28 10.20 5.66
CA SER A 964 -7.86 11.45 6.29
C SER A 964 -7.43 12.47 5.22
N PRO A 965 -7.42 13.79 5.47
CA PRO A 965 -6.85 14.76 4.53
C PRO A 965 -5.34 14.55 4.32
N LEU A 966 -4.81 14.84 3.11
CA LEU A 966 -3.36 14.71 2.86
C LEU A 966 -2.64 15.86 3.56
N GLY A 967 -3.00 17.10 3.24
CA GLY A 967 -2.30 18.29 3.71
C GLY A 967 -0.98 18.58 2.98
N ASP A 968 -0.71 17.97 1.84
CA ASP A 968 0.53 18.18 1.09
C ASP A 968 0.55 19.53 0.37
N ASN A 969 1.26 20.51 0.95
CA ASN A 969 1.42 21.84 0.36
C ASN A 969 2.66 21.93 -0.54
N SER A 970 3.49 20.91 -0.53
CA SER A 970 4.79 20.91 -1.21
C SER A 970 4.64 20.76 -2.73
N GLN A 971 3.54 20.19 -3.21
CA GLN A 971 3.22 20.00 -4.64
C GLN A 971 3.08 21.29 -5.44
N TYR A 972 2.93 22.40 -4.74
CA TYR A 972 2.20 23.56 -5.24
C TYR A 972 3.12 24.54 -6.00
N ILE A 973 4.01 25.22 -5.28
CA ILE A 973 4.76 26.36 -5.84
C ILE A 973 6.07 25.93 -6.51
N PRO A 974 7.05 25.28 -5.83
CA PRO A 974 8.35 25.01 -6.45
C PRO A 974 8.27 24.10 -7.68
N PRO A 975 7.55 22.96 -7.65
CA PRO A 975 7.46 22.08 -8.82
C PRO A 975 6.74 22.69 -10.01
N SER A 976 5.81 23.62 -9.78
CA SER A 976 4.98 24.19 -10.86
C SER A 976 5.59 25.47 -11.44
N THR A 977 6.47 26.13 -10.68
CA THR A 977 7.22 27.30 -11.15
C THR A 977 8.65 26.96 -11.55
N GLY A 978 9.17 25.78 -11.20
CA GLY A 978 10.59 25.44 -11.35
C GLY A 978 11.52 26.17 -10.38
N ALA A 979 10.98 26.90 -9.40
CA ALA A 979 11.72 27.59 -8.36
C ALA A 979 12.32 26.60 -7.33
N PRO A 980 13.35 27.02 -6.58
CA PRO A 980 13.90 26.18 -5.53
C PRO A 980 13.00 26.17 -4.29
N GLY A 981 13.00 25.06 -3.58
CA GLY A 981 12.27 24.91 -2.33
C GLY A 981 13.04 24.09 -1.31
N MET A 982 13.05 24.54 -0.06
CA MET A 982 13.70 23.86 1.06
C MET A 982 12.71 23.64 2.19
N VAL A 983 12.79 22.50 2.87
CA VAL A 983 12.11 22.30 4.16
C VAL A 983 13.11 22.19 5.29
N VAL A 984 12.74 22.72 6.45
CA VAL A 984 13.46 22.57 7.72
C VAL A 984 12.47 22.22 8.84
N PRO A 985 12.86 21.44 9.87
CA PRO A 985 11.96 21.12 10.98
C PRO A 985 11.49 22.38 11.71
N MET A 986 10.18 22.49 11.94
CA MET A 986 9.55 23.62 12.68
C MET A 986 8.96 23.19 14.03
N GLY A 987 9.28 21.97 14.46
CA GLY A 987 8.83 21.40 15.73
C GLY A 987 8.11 20.07 15.56
N TYR A 988 7.48 19.64 16.65
CA TYR A 988 6.83 18.34 16.78
C TYR A 988 5.45 18.51 17.41
N SER A 989 4.47 17.76 16.90
CA SER A 989 3.14 17.62 17.53
C SER A 989 3.25 17.04 18.94
N SER A 990 2.16 17.10 19.70
CA SER A 990 2.02 16.48 21.03
C SER A 990 2.29 14.97 21.02
N ARG A 991 2.10 14.33 19.85
CA ARG A 991 2.38 12.90 19.60
C ARG A 991 3.84 12.61 19.19
N GLY A 992 4.71 13.62 19.14
CA GLY A 992 6.11 13.44 18.72
C GLY A 992 6.28 13.27 17.21
N LEU A 993 5.29 13.63 16.39
CA LEU A 993 5.40 13.60 14.93
C LEU A 993 6.01 14.92 14.42
N PRO A 994 7.03 14.88 13.54
CA PRO A 994 7.69 16.08 13.04
C PRO A 994 6.78 16.91 12.12
N ALA A 995 6.95 18.22 12.17
CA ALA A 995 6.39 19.17 11.21
C ALA A 995 7.53 20.00 10.58
N ALA A 996 7.34 20.47 9.36
CA ALA A 996 8.39 21.22 8.65
C ALA A 996 7.87 22.50 8.00
N LEU A 997 8.70 23.55 8.11
CA LEU A 997 8.54 24.82 7.44
C LEU A 997 9.12 24.73 6.04
N GLN A 998 8.29 24.97 5.03
CA GLN A 998 8.74 25.11 3.65
C GLN A 998 9.08 26.56 3.34
N MET A 999 10.22 26.76 2.67
CA MET A 999 10.73 28.03 2.19
C MET A 999 10.92 27.95 0.66
N VAL A 1000 10.53 29.01 -0.06
CA VAL A 1000 10.66 29.11 -1.51
C VAL A 1000 11.26 30.47 -1.86
N ALA A 1001 12.28 30.48 -2.71
CA ALA A 1001 12.94 31.68 -3.20
C ALA A 1001 12.76 31.84 -4.71
N ARG A 1002 13.37 32.88 -5.28
CA ARG A 1002 13.39 33.08 -6.73
C ARG A 1002 14.18 31.96 -7.43
N PRO A 1003 13.89 31.63 -8.70
CA PRO A 1003 14.76 30.77 -9.49
C PRO A 1003 16.22 31.22 -9.42
N PHE A 1004 17.12 30.26 -9.17
CA PHE A 1004 18.56 30.43 -8.96
C PHE A 1004 18.98 31.20 -7.69
N ASP A 1005 18.04 31.51 -6.79
CA ASP A 1005 18.31 32.17 -5.51
C ASP A 1005 18.29 31.17 -4.32
N GLU A 1006 18.82 29.97 -4.55
CA GLU A 1006 19.14 29.02 -3.48
C GLU A 1006 20.01 29.61 -2.35
N PRO A 1007 20.94 30.55 -2.60
CA PRO A 1007 21.66 31.25 -1.53
C PRO A 1007 20.74 31.85 -0.46
N THR A 1008 19.66 32.52 -0.86
CA THR A 1008 18.68 33.08 0.09
C THR A 1008 18.00 32.00 0.91
N LEU A 1009 17.69 30.83 0.32
CA LEU A 1009 17.14 29.70 1.07
C LEU A 1009 18.11 29.18 2.12
N PHE A 1010 19.38 28.95 1.76
CA PHE A 1010 20.38 28.49 2.73
C PHE A 1010 20.59 29.48 3.87
N THR A 1011 20.61 30.78 3.57
CA THR A 1011 20.70 31.84 4.57
C THR A 1011 19.54 31.80 5.57
N ILE A 1012 18.29 31.81 5.09
CA ILE A 1012 17.11 31.85 5.97
C ILE A 1012 16.96 30.53 6.73
N ALA A 1013 17.12 29.40 6.04
CA ALA A 1013 16.98 28.08 6.62
C ALA A 1013 18.02 27.81 7.71
N TYR A 1014 19.28 28.16 7.47
CA TYR A 1014 20.34 28.00 8.45
C TYR A 1014 20.07 28.87 9.68
N ALA A 1015 19.76 30.15 9.49
CA ALA A 1015 19.49 31.05 10.60
C ALA A 1015 18.30 30.57 11.46
N TYR A 1016 17.22 30.10 10.82
CA TYR A 1016 16.07 29.52 11.51
C TYR A 1016 16.42 28.22 12.24
N GLU A 1017 17.18 27.31 11.61
CA GLU A 1017 17.64 26.08 12.24
C GLU A 1017 18.54 26.39 13.45
N GLN A 1018 19.46 27.35 13.34
CA GLN A 1018 20.36 27.70 14.43
C GLN A 1018 19.63 28.36 15.59
N LEU A 1019 18.61 29.16 15.32
CA LEU A 1019 17.76 29.78 16.33
C LEU A 1019 16.96 28.73 17.12
N THR A 1020 16.36 27.78 16.41
CA THR A 1020 15.31 26.92 16.99
C THR A 1020 15.80 25.55 17.43
N LYS A 1021 16.79 24.98 16.74
CA LYS A 1021 17.35 23.64 17.01
C LYS A 1021 16.28 22.56 17.18
N HIS A 1022 15.18 22.65 16.41
CA HIS A 1022 14.01 21.80 16.63
C HIS A 1022 14.30 20.31 16.50
N ARG A 1023 15.17 19.89 15.57
CA ARG A 1023 15.41 18.48 15.27
C ARG A 1023 15.82 17.70 16.53
N THR A 1024 15.15 16.57 16.75
CA THR A 1024 15.53 15.53 17.73
C THR A 1024 15.54 14.16 17.05
N PRO A 1025 16.51 13.27 17.30
CA PRO A 1025 16.51 11.94 16.70
C PRO A 1025 15.29 11.11 17.13
N PRO A 1026 14.81 10.17 16.30
CA PRO A 1026 13.73 9.26 16.67
C PRO A 1026 14.07 8.46 17.94
N PRO A 1027 13.24 8.50 18.99
CA PRO A 1027 13.60 7.95 20.30
C PRO A 1027 13.77 6.43 20.28
N SER A 1028 13.18 5.73 19.31
CA SER A 1028 13.23 4.27 19.16
C SER A 1028 14.57 3.76 18.62
N PHE A 1029 15.45 4.66 18.19
CA PHE A 1029 16.72 4.33 17.53
C PHE A 1029 17.90 5.04 18.23
N PRO A 1030 18.19 4.75 19.52
CA PRO A 1030 19.35 5.30 20.21
C PRO A 1030 20.68 4.74 19.66
N GLU A 1031 21.82 5.22 20.16
CA GLU A 1031 23.09 4.52 19.96
C GLU A 1031 23.06 3.12 20.57
N CYS A 1032 23.64 2.13 19.89
CA CYS A 1032 23.72 0.77 20.41
C CYS A 1032 25.05 0.11 20.10
N GLN A 1033 25.61 -0.55 21.13
CA GLN A 1033 26.69 -1.52 20.96
C GLN A 1033 26.09 -2.91 20.69
N ALA A 1034 26.47 -3.51 19.56
CA ALA A 1034 26.15 -4.92 19.30
C ALA A 1034 26.85 -5.83 20.32
N PRO A 1035 26.30 -7.00 20.69
CA PRO A 1035 26.96 -7.93 21.59
C PRO A 1035 28.34 -8.39 21.08
N ASP A 1036 29.39 -8.20 21.88
CA ASP A 1036 30.69 -8.87 21.71
C ASP A 1036 30.54 -10.40 21.79
N SER A 1037 30.19 -11.06 20.68
CA SER A 1037 30.48 -12.49 20.40
C SER A 1037 29.71 -13.02 19.19
N THR A 1038 29.97 -12.47 18.01
CA THR A 1038 30.03 -13.31 16.79
C THR A 1038 31.02 -12.63 15.85
N PRO A 1039 32.08 -13.30 15.39
CA PRO A 1039 32.79 -12.81 14.23
C PRO A 1039 31.73 -12.61 13.14
N MET A 1040 31.61 -11.41 12.58
CA MET A 1040 30.98 -11.25 11.29
C MET A 1040 31.88 -11.99 10.28
N GLY A 1041 31.73 -13.31 10.22
CA GLY A 1041 32.10 -14.07 9.04
C GLY A 1041 31.46 -13.38 7.85
N PRO A 1042 32.11 -13.38 6.67
CA PRO A 1042 31.65 -12.60 5.52
C PRO A 1042 30.15 -12.80 5.42
N LEU A 1043 29.40 -11.70 5.58
CA LEU A 1043 27.95 -11.65 5.33
C LEU A 1043 27.72 -12.61 4.18
N ALA A 1044 26.97 -13.69 4.41
CA ALA A 1044 26.69 -14.63 3.35
C ALA A 1044 25.95 -13.83 2.27
N ILE A 1045 26.71 -13.33 1.29
CA ILE A 1045 26.30 -12.72 0.02
C ILE A 1045 25.64 -13.80 -0.86
N ALA A 1046 25.25 -14.94 -0.27
CA ALA A 1046 24.57 -16.04 -0.89
C ALA A 1046 23.05 -15.83 -0.78
N SER A 1047 22.47 -15.28 -1.85
CA SER A 1047 21.42 -15.97 -2.64
C SER A 1047 20.41 -15.04 -3.32
N SER A 1048 20.39 -13.73 -3.06
CA SER A 1048 19.46 -12.83 -3.77
C SER A 1048 19.92 -12.45 -5.18
N ARG A 1049 21.22 -12.58 -5.47
CA ARG A 1049 21.82 -12.20 -6.77
C ARG A 1049 22.05 -13.37 -7.74
N ARG A 1050 21.91 -14.63 -7.29
CA ARG A 1050 22.18 -15.83 -8.12
C ARG A 1050 20.92 -16.62 -8.51
N HIS A 1051 19.95 -16.80 -7.61
CA HIS A 1051 18.75 -17.59 -7.95
C HIS A 1051 17.80 -16.93 -8.97
N MET A 1052 17.85 -15.61 -9.17
CA MET A 1052 16.99 -14.94 -10.17
C MET A 1052 17.64 -14.75 -11.55
N LEU A 1053 18.94 -14.99 -11.70
CA LEU A 1053 19.66 -14.79 -12.97
C LEU A 1053 20.26 -16.08 -13.56
N GLU A 1054 20.43 -17.15 -12.77
CA GLU A 1054 20.96 -18.44 -13.26
C GLU A 1054 19.91 -19.36 -13.89
N ALA A 1055 18.62 -18.98 -13.93
CA ALA A 1055 17.57 -19.73 -14.63
C ALA A 1055 17.60 -19.57 -16.17
N GLY A 1056 18.72 -19.13 -16.75
CA GLY A 1056 18.81 -18.92 -18.20
C GLY A 1056 20.19 -18.57 -18.74
N ALA A 1057 21.18 -19.45 -18.58
CA ALA A 1057 22.36 -19.46 -19.45
C ALA A 1057 22.99 -20.86 -19.50
N ALA A 1058 23.00 -21.48 -20.68
CA ALA A 1058 23.72 -22.72 -20.95
C ALA A 1058 25.21 -22.43 -21.16
N VAL A 1059 26.09 -23.05 -20.36
CA VAL A 1059 27.55 -23.19 -20.65
C VAL A 1059 28.01 -24.55 -20.08
N PRO A 1060 28.86 -25.32 -20.80
CA PRO A 1060 28.98 -26.78 -20.64
C PRO A 1060 29.89 -27.21 -19.48
N ILE A 1061 29.56 -28.35 -18.87
CA ILE A 1061 30.35 -28.99 -17.80
C ILE A 1061 31.32 -30.00 -18.42
N ASP A 1062 32.60 -29.85 -18.06
CA ASP A 1062 33.70 -30.80 -18.26
C ASP A 1062 33.43 -32.10 -17.47
N PRO A 1063 33.43 -33.28 -18.11
CA PRO A 1063 33.04 -34.55 -17.48
C PRO A 1063 34.11 -35.19 -16.57
N SER A 1064 35.16 -34.48 -16.15
CA SER A 1064 36.32 -35.09 -15.49
C SER A 1064 36.48 -34.89 -13.98
N ILE A 1065 35.49 -34.34 -13.25
CA ILE A 1065 35.62 -34.15 -11.78
C ILE A 1065 34.62 -35.02 -11.02
N SER A 1066 35.13 -36.10 -10.44
CA SER A 1066 34.40 -37.11 -9.66
C SER A 1066 34.06 -36.65 -8.23
N ALA A 1067 32.88 -37.05 -7.77
CA ALA A 1067 32.31 -36.78 -6.47
C ALA A 1067 32.98 -37.58 -5.32
N GLU A 1068 34.07 -37.05 -4.78
CA GLU A 1068 34.56 -37.42 -3.44
C GLU A 1068 35.22 -36.21 -2.77
N THR A 1069 34.46 -35.14 -2.50
CA THR A 1069 34.84 -34.21 -1.43
C THR A 1069 33.65 -33.38 -0.98
N PHE A 1070 33.28 -33.58 0.28
CA PHE A 1070 32.28 -32.85 1.08
C PHE A 1070 30.82 -33.25 0.88
N GLY A 1071 30.34 -34.06 1.83
CA GLY A 1071 28.91 -34.28 2.06
C GLY A 1071 28.29 -33.12 2.84
N TRP A 1072 27.13 -32.69 2.37
CA TRP A 1072 25.89 -32.43 3.11
C TRP A 1072 24.73 -32.55 2.12
#